data_AF-A0A8K1GL42-F1
#
_entry.id   AF-A0A8K1GL42-F1
#
_cell.length_a   1.000
_cell.length_b   1.000
_cell.length_c   1.000
_cell.angle_alpha   90.00
_cell.angle_beta   90.00
_cell.angle_gamma   90.00
#
_symmetry.space_group_name_H-M   'P 1'
#
loop_
_entity.id
_entity.type
_entity.pdbx_description
1 polymer ?
#
loop_
_entity_poly.entity_id
_entity_poly.type
_entity_poly.pdbx_seq_one_letter_code
_entity_poly.pdbx_strand_id
1 'polypeptide(L)'
;MDLEEAADLGAQPTTPIHPTAPSAPTITTPPAAPIAHTSCKKSWKKKKKKAETRAAAQEGGDEVAGQVDAIKGFTRAGHRALALGAGREAVGFFRKALILSRDTVSPQLHRACAFNLGAAYVETGNPKKGLEFLLQSQPSEMESRDHLGSLYFSVGAAHGGLQDFPKALECFEKVAGHAGAAQAGGRAGTCVQMGCCYLGMREPARAARYFLDAAQTYAAAESPEAAAVALSRASGSMLQSRRFQAAEIAGVLARCRSLCETIPDLTLRGKLYSDIGLGYSQLHIFSLAAKSFERALELCGGEPERDRRREAALLQNLGAAHNALCSFGTALDWHRRAAALHGALGNRRAQGQCFGNLAYAFSQLGNHGAAAESYLHALQAFRDSGDLQGQWKACEGLGAACFHLGDPQRAIRHYQEALLLLSLCQNEFPDRTGDKPSFLHSMSFKGKAQSEDKLYICAPGTHPRQEEAQAIDQELFTEYKFSVDQLMELAGLSCATAIAKAYPPSSFTTSQPAVLVVCGPGNNGGDGLVCARHLKMFGYQPTVYYPKRPSKPLFEGLTTQCKKMDIPFLPEFPSEAAFIDELYGLVVDAIFGFSFKGAVREPFGSILSTLEHITVPIASIDIPSGWDVEKGKADGLQPDMLISLTAPKKAAMHFTGRYHFLGGRFVPPALEEKYALNLPAYPDTDCVLQLT
;
A
#
# COMPACT_ATOMS: atom_id res chain seq x y z
N MET A 1 -40.32 -37.33 30.75
CA MET A 1 -40.93 -36.61 29.63
C MET A 1 -39.96 -35.62 29.00
N ASP A 2 -38.98 -35.99 28.17
CA ASP A 2 -38.14 -37.22 27.99
C ASP A 2 -36.97 -36.86 27.04
N LEU A 3 -35.74 -37.38 27.07
CA LEU A 3 -35.05 -38.54 27.69
C LEU A 3 -35.10 -39.89 26.94
N GLU A 4 -33.96 -40.60 26.98
CA GLU A 4 -33.54 -41.93 26.46
C GLU A 4 -33.92 -42.32 25.00
N GLU A 5 -33.10 -43.04 24.20
CA GLU A 5 -31.70 -43.51 24.33
C GLU A 5 -31.01 -43.33 22.94
N ALA A 6 -30.04 -44.08 22.36
CA ALA A 6 -29.41 -45.36 22.68
C ALA A 6 -27.94 -45.45 22.18
N ALA A 7 -27.20 -46.44 22.70
CA ALA A 7 -25.91 -46.92 22.16
C ALA A 7 -26.13 -48.06 21.10
N ASP A 8 -25.16 -48.84 20.57
CA ASP A 8 -23.74 -49.13 20.86
C ASP A 8 -23.04 -49.75 19.60
N LEU A 9 -21.76 -50.14 19.74
CA LEU A 9 -20.93 -51.02 18.88
C LEU A 9 -20.27 -50.37 17.64
N GLY A 10 -18.97 -50.59 17.38
CA GLY A 10 -17.96 -51.34 18.14
C GLY A 10 -16.54 -51.13 17.60
N ALA A 11 -15.51 -51.61 18.31
CA ALA A 11 -14.10 -51.34 18.01
C ALA A 11 -13.30 -52.61 17.62
N GLN A 12 -12.17 -52.44 16.91
CA GLN A 12 -10.85 -53.12 17.06
C GLN A 12 -9.89 -52.68 15.91
N PRO A 13 -8.55 -52.86 16.02
CA PRO A 13 -7.55 -52.11 15.23
C PRO A 13 -6.81 -52.92 14.13
N THR A 14 -5.97 -52.25 13.35
CA THR A 14 -5.01 -52.87 12.42
C THR A 14 -3.58 -52.33 12.58
N THR A 15 -2.59 -53.24 12.58
CA THR A 15 -1.14 -52.97 12.53
C THR A 15 -0.47 -54.06 11.64
N PRO A 16 0.85 -54.09 11.33
CA PRO A 16 1.29 -54.15 9.93
C PRO A 16 1.93 -55.48 9.49
N ILE A 17 2.01 -55.70 8.17
CA ILE A 17 2.65 -56.89 7.57
C ILE A 17 3.59 -56.49 6.41
N HIS A 18 4.83 -56.99 6.45
CA HIS A 18 5.81 -56.95 5.35
C HIS A 18 5.61 -58.13 4.38
N PRO A 19 6.02 -57.98 3.10
CA PRO A 19 6.68 -59.10 2.41
C PRO A 19 7.94 -58.74 1.60
N THR A 20 9.01 -59.50 1.87
CA THR A 20 10.01 -60.12 0.96
C THR A 20 10.33 -59.55 -0.44
N ALA A 21 11.64 -59.56 -0.77
CA ALA A 21 12.19 -59.34 -2.12
C ALA A 21 12.48 -60.66 -2.88
N PRO A 22 12.66 -60.63 -4.22
CA PRO A 22 13.14 -61.77 -5.01
C PRO A 22 14.57 -61.61 -5.62
N SER A 23 15.22 -62.77 -5.73
CA SER A 23 16.44 -63.19 -6.45
C SER A 23 17.04 -62.39 -7.62
N ALA A 24 18.38 -62.52 -7.79
CA ALA A 24 19.14 -62.20 -9.02
C ALA A 24 19.54 -63.47 -9.83
N PRO A 25 19.90 -63.38 -11.13
CA PRO A 25 20.38 -64.52 -11.94
C PRO A 25 21.87 -64.47 -12.36
N THR A 26 22.59 -65.53 -11.96
CA THR A 26 23.53 -66.37 -12.76
C THR A 26 24.75 -65.78 -13.51
N ILE A 27 25.92 -66.41 -13.29
CA ILE A 27 27.18 -66.29 -14.07
C ILE A 27 27.26 -67.42 -15.13
N THR A 28 27.91 -67.18 -16.28
CA THR A 28 28.39 -68.26 -17.18
C THR A 28 29.83 -68.05 -17.66
N THR A 29 30.56 -69.15 -17.87
CA THR A 29 31.97 -69.21 -18.32
C THR A 29 32.22 -70.41 -19.23
N PRO A 30 32.98 -70.26 -20.33
CA PRO A 30 33.97 -71.29 -20.72
C PRO A 30 35.22 -70.70 -21.44
N PRO A 31 36.22 -71.50 -21.91
CA PRO A 31 36.95 -72.55 -21.19
C PRO A 31 38.49 -72.56 -21.41
N ALA A 32 39.19 -73.34 -20.57
CA ALA A 32 40.40 -74.16 -20.81
C ALA A 32 41.71 -73.64 -21.48
N ALA A 33 42.82 -74.01 -20.83
CA ALA A 33 44.24 -73.81 -21.15
C ALA A 33 44.79 -74.50 -22.42
N PRO A 34 46.09 -74.29 -22.76
CA PRO A 34 47.08 -75.32 -22.38
C PRO A 34 48.41 -74.78 -21.80
N ILE A 35 49.30 -75.68 -21.36
CA ILE A 35 50.60 -75.41 -20.72
C ILE A 35 51.77 -75.86 -21.61
N ALA A 36 52.83 -75.05 -21.73
CA ALA A 36 54.16 -75.49 -22.17
C ALA A 36 55.29 -74.60 -21.60
N HIS A 37 56.48 -75.16 -21.37
CA HIS A 37 57.65 -74.45 -20.82
C HIS A 37 58.57 -73.90 -21.94
N THR A 38 59.26 -72.77 -21.70
CA THR A 38 60.72 -72.76 -21.38
C THR A 38 61.34 -71.35 -21.23
N SER A 39 62.51 -71.32 -20.57
CA SER A 39 63.52 -70.25 -20.39
C SER A 39 63.53 -69.10 -21.44
N CYS A 40 63.68 -67.81 -21.08
CA CYS A 40 64.97 -67.28 -20.62
C CYS A 40 64.92 -65.94 -19.86
N LYS A 41 65.61 -65.86 -18.72
CA LYS A 41 65.70 -64.66 -17.86
C LYS A 41 66.84 -63.73 -18.29
N LYS A 42 66.61 -62.70 -19.12
CA LYS A 42 67.58 -61.58 -19.29
C LYS A 42 67.10 -60.22 -19.83
N SER A 43 65.79 -59.92 -19.88
CA SER A 43 65.27 -58.58 -20.26
C SER A 43 64.56 -57.82 -19.13
N TRP A 44 64.23 -58.50 -18.02
CA TRP A 44 63.30 -57.95 -17.02
C TRP A 44 63.81 -56.70 -16.28
N LYS A 45 65.09 -56.55 -15.92
CA LYS A 45 65.52 -55.40 -15.09
C LYS A 45 65.39 -54.02 -15.76
N LYS A 46 65.41 -53.91 -17.10
CA LYS A 46 65.11 -52.63 -17.80
C LYS A 46 63.62 -52.46 -18.11
N LYS A 47 62.88 -53.52 -18.46
CA LYS A 47 61.42 -53.43 -18.63
C LYS A 47 60.69 -53.19 -17.30
N LYS A 48 61.07 -53.87 -16.21
CA LYS A 48 60.44 -53.72 -14.88
C LYS A 48 60.60 -52.28 -14.38
N LYS A 49 61.80 -51.70 -14.36
CA LYS A 49 61.97 -50.30 -13.89
C LYS A 49 61.17 -49.27 -14.72
N LYS A 50 61.00 -49.48 -16.03
CA LYS A 50 60.16 -48.61 -16.89
C LYS A 50 58.65 -48.90 -16.76
N ALA A 51 58.27 -50.11 -16.34
CA ALA A 51 56.89 -50.49 -16.02
C ALA A 51 56.51 -50.06 -14.60
N GLU A 52 57.42 -50.12 -13.63
CA GLU A 52 57.24 -49.65 -12.25
C GLU A 52 57.07 -48.13 -12.21
N THR A 53 57.85 -47.36 -12.99
CA THR A 53 57.60 -45.92 -13.14
C THR A 53 56.32 -45.60 -13.91
N ARG A 54 55.77 -46.53 -14.71
CA ARG A 54 54.52 -46.31 -15.44
C ARG A 54 53.30 -46.74 -14.59
N ALA A 55 53.45 -47.79 -13.79
CA ALA A 55 52.49 -48.24 -12.79
C ALA A 55 52.38 -47.21 -11.66
N ALA A 56 53.48 -46.77 -11.04
CA ALA A 56 53.42 -45.74 -10.00
C ALA A 56 52.87 -44.38 -10.50
N ALA A 57 53.12 -44.03 -11.77
CA ALA A 57 52.54 -42.84 -12.41
C ALA A 57 51.07 -43.03 -12.86
N GLN A 58 50.53 -44.26 -12.78
CA GLN A 58 49.16 -44.60 -13.15
C GLN A 58 48.32 -44.91 -11.89
N GLU A 59 48.89 -45.58 -10.89
CA GLU A 59 48.37 -45.67 -9.51
C GLU A 59 48.25 -44.26 -8.90
N GLY A 60 49.30 -43.44 -8.95
CA GLY A 60 49.22 -42.03 -8.56
C GLY A 60 48.36 -41.16 -9.49
N GLY A 61 48.03 -41.66 -10.69
CA GLY A 61 47.04 -41.04 -11.57
C GLY A 61 45.60 -41.36 -11.14
N ASP A 62 45.34 -42.62 -10.81
CA ASP A 62 44.05 -43.13 -10.34
C ASP A 62 43.72 -42.64 -8.92
N GLU A 63 44.70 -42.50 -8.02
CA GLU A 63 44.52 -41.85 -6.71
C GLU A 63 44.13 -40.38 -6.86
N VAL A 64 44.85 -39.60 -7.70
CA VAL A 64 44.52 -38.20 -7.95
C VAL A 64 43.16 -38.05 -8.66
N ALA A 65 42.82 -38.96 -9.58
CA ALA A 65 41.48 -39.00 -10.19
C ALA A 65 40.39 -39.28 -9.16
N GLY A 66 40.58 -40.27 -8.28
CA GLY A 66 39.66 -40.61 -7.20
C GLY A 66 39.48 -39.47 -6.19
N GLN A 67 40.56 -38.76 -5.84
CA GLN A 67 40.54 -37.58 -4.99
C GLN A 67 39.76 -36.42 -5.63
N VAL A 68 39.97 -36.16 -6.93
CA VAL A 68 39.23 -35.16 -7.70
C VAL A 68 37.74 -35.50 -7.79
N ASP A 69 37.37 -36.77 -7.97
CA ASP A 69 35.97 -37.19 -8.01
C ASP A 69 35.31 -37.20 -6.62
N ALA A 70 36.06 -37.45 -5.55
CA ALA A 70 35.60 -37.23 -4.18
C ALA A 70 35.30 -35.73 -3.90
N ILE A 71 36.17 -34.82 -4.37
CA ILE A 71 35.95 -33.37 -4.29
C ILE A 71 34.68 -32.96 -5.05
N LYS A 72 34.48 -33.47 -6.28
CA LYS A 72 33.22 -33.28 -7.04
C LYS A 72 32.01 -33.91 -6.33
N GLY A 73 32.20 -35.03 -5.62
CA GLY A 73 31.18 -35.69 -4.82
C GLY A 73 30.70 -34.81 -3.66
N PHE A 74 31.62 -34.32 -2.84
CA PHE A 74 31.32 -33.40 -1.74
C PHE A 74 30.76 -32.06 -2.23
N THR A 75 31.26 -31.51 -3.34
CA THR A 75 30.72 -30.28 -3.93
C THR A 75 29.26 -30.46 -4.36
N ARG A 76 28.93 -31.58 -5.03
CA ARG A 76 27.53 -31.93 -5.38
C ARG A 76 26.66 -32.26 -4.16
N ALA A 77 27.23 -32.71 -3.04
CA ALA A 77 26.50 -32.84 -1.78
C ALA A 77 26.19 -31.47 -1.17
N GLY A 78 27.16 -30.55 -1.17
CA GLY A 78 27.01 -29.17 -0.68
C GLY A 78 25.91 -28.40 -1.40
N HIS A 79 25.92 -28.37 -2.74
CA HIS A 79 24.86 -27.67 -3.50
C HIS A 79 23.47 -28.29 -3.30
N ARG A 80 23.36 -29.62 -3.14
CA ARG A 80 22.09 -30.27 -2.80
C ARG A 80 21.61 -29.92 -1.39
N ALA A 81 22.52 -29.81 -0.42
CA ALA A 81 22.18 -29.34 0.92
C ALA A 81 21.72 -27.87 0.91
N LEU A 82 22.33 -26.98 0.11
CA LEU A 82 21.81 -25.61 -0.08
C LEU A 82 20.41 -25.60 -0.69
N ALA A 83 20.17 -26.39 -1.74
CA ALA A 83 18.86 -26.49 -2.39
C ALA A 83 17.74 -27.05 -1.47
N LEU A 84 18.11 -27.74 -0.39
CA LEU A 84 17.21 -28.24 0.66
C LEU A 84 17.18 -27.33 1.90
N GLY A 85 17.81 -26.15 1.88
CA GLY A 85 17.90 -25.23 3.02
C GLY A 85 18.85 -25.68 4.16
N ALA A 86 19.50 -26.84 4.02
CA ALA A 86 20.40 -27.44 5.01
C ALA A 86 21.80 -26.78 5.02
N GLY A 87 21.85 -25.45 5.13
CA GLY A 87 23.08 -24.67 4.96
C GLY A 87 24.24 -25.06 5.88
N ARG A 88 23.98 -25.50 7.12
CA ARG A 88 25.02 -26.02 8.03
C ARG A 88 25.68 -27.30 7.50
N GLU A 89 24.91 -28.18 6.86
CA GLU A 89 25.44 -29.39 6.21
C GLU A 89 26.19 -29.05 4.93
N ALA A 90 25.69 -28.09 4.15
CA ALA A 90 26.37 -27.58 2.96
C ALA A 90 27.77 -27.06 3.28
N VAL A 91 27.91 -26.20 4.29
CA VAL A 91 29.20 -25.75 4.83
C VAL A 91 30.07 -26.93 5.26
N GLY A 92 29.49 -27.96 5.88
CA GLY A 92 30.18 -29.20 6.24
C GLY A 92 30.74 -29.97 5.03
N PHE A 93 29.97 -30.09 3.94
CA PHE A 93 30.40 -30.74 2.71
C PHE A 93 31.45 -29.92 1.94
N PHE A 94 31.24 -28.61 1.77
CA PHE A 94 32.23 -27.74 1.10
C PHE A 94 33.55 -27.66 1.89
N ARG A 95 33.50 -27.72 3.23
CA ARG A 95 34.72 -27.80 4.06
C ARG A 95 35.51 -29.10 3.84
N LYS A 96 34.83 -30.24 3.64
CA LYS A 96 35.49 -31.51 3.25
C LYS A 96 36.13 -31.40 1.86
N ALA A 97 35.43 -30.82 0.89
CA ALA A 97 35.98 -30.56 -0.44
C ALA A 97 37.22 -29.65 -0.41
N LEU A 98 37.17 -28.55 0.36
CA LEU A 98 38.30 -27.63 0.50
C LEU A 98 39.52 -28.27 1.16
N ILE A 99 39.33 -29.12 2.18
CA ILE A 99 40.44 -29.87 2.79
C ILE A 99 41.09 -30.80 1.76
N LEU A 100 40.30 -31.63 1.08
CA LEU A 100 40.81 -32.59 0.09
C LEU A 100 41.47 -31.95 -1.12
N SER A 101 41.08 -30.71 -1.49
CA SER A 101 41.68 -30.00 -2.62
C SER A 101 43.09 -29.42 -2.35
N ARG A 102 43.51 -29.32 -1.07
CA ARG A 102 44.84 -28.79 -0.69
C ARG A 102 45.99 -29.60 -1.27
N ASP A 103 45.82 -30.92 -1.30
CA ASP A 103 46.86 -31.87 -1.72
C ASP A 103 46.76 -32.18 -3.24
N THR A 104 45.94 -31.43 -3.99
CA THR A 104 45.78 -31.60 -5.44
C THR A 104 46.64 -30.63 -6.25
N VAL A 105 47.10 -31.07 -7.43
CA VAL A 105 47.99 -30.29 -8.32
C VAL A 105 47.25 -29.17 -9.08
N SER A 106 45.99 -28.86 -8.74
CA SER A 106 45.21 -27.79 -9.40
C SER A 106 44.85 -26.66 -8.43
N PRO A 107 45.56 -25.52 -8.49
CA PRO A 107 45.17 -24.30 -7.79
C PRO A 107 43.75 -23.82 -8.14
N GLN A 108 43.28 -24.08 -9.36
CA GLN A 108 41.92 -23.74 -9.80
C GLN A 108 40.86 -24.52 -9.02
N LEU A 109 41.06 -25.83 -8.84
CA LEU A 109 40.15 -26.67 -8.05
C LEU A 109 40.12 -26.23 -6.58
N HIS A 110 41.29 -25.88 -6.02
CA HIS A 110 41.37 -25.35 -4.66
C HIS A 110 40.62 -24.01 -4.50
N ARG A 111 40.82 -23.06 -5.44
CA ARG A 111 40.08 -21.79 -5.47
C ARG A 111 38.56 -21.99 -5.62
N ALA A 112 38.11 -22.93 -6.45
CA ALA A 112 36.69 -23.25 -6.60
C ALA A 112 36.08 -23.82 -5.31
N CYS A 113 36.80 -24.68 -4.58
CA CYS A 113 36.36 -25.14 -3.26
C CYS A 113 36.32 -24.01 -2.21
N ALA A 114 37.28 -23.08 -2.27
CA ALA A 114 37.32 -21.92 -1.37
C ALA A 114 36.15 -20.95 -1.65
N PHE A 115 35.85 -20.68 -2.92
CA PHE A 115 34.69 -19.90 -3.34
C PHE A 115 33.38 -20.51 -2.81
N ASN A 116 33.14 -21.81 -3.06
CA ASN A 116 31.91 -22.49 -2.63
C ASN A 116 31.74 -22.52 -1.10
N LEU A 117 32.82 -22.74 -0.35
CA LEU A 117 32.78 -22.66 1.12
C LEU A 117 32.54 -21.22 1.61
N GLY A 118 33.16 -20.24 0.95
CA GLY A 118 33.02 -18.82 1.28
C GLY A 118 31.59 -18.33 1.05
N ALA A 119 31.00 -18.61 -0.11
CA ALA A 119 29.61 -18.30 -0.43
C ALA A 119 28.64 -18.94 0.57
N ALA A 120 28.79 -20.24 0.86
CA ALA A 120 27.96 -20.94 1.84
C ALA A 120 28.10 -20.35 3.27
N TYR A 121 29.26 -19.81 3.66
CA TYR A 121 29.41 -19.07 4.92
C TYR A 121 28.71 -17.71 4.90
N VAL A 122 28.65 -16.98 3.76
CA VAL A 122 27.85 -15.75 3.64
C VAL A 122 26.36 -16.07 3.78
N GLU A 123 25.86 -17.04 3.01
CA GLU A 123 24.45 -17.48 3.02
C GLU A 123 24.00 -17.98 4.40
N THR A 124 24.88 -18.66 5.15
CA THR A 124 24.61 -19.11 6.53
C THR A 124 24.89 -18.05 7.61
N GLY A 125 24.91 -16.77 7.25
CA GLY A 125 25.00 -15.65 8.21
C GLY A 125 26.36 -15.52 8.92
N ASN A 126 27.43 -16.04 8.33
CA ASN A 126 28.82 -15.94 8.82
C ASN A 126 29.71 -15.12 7.85
N PRO A 127 29.33 -13.88 7.47
CA PRO A 127 29.94 -13.17 6.34
C PRO A 127 31.43 -12.88 6.53
N LYS A 128 31.93 -12.73 7.77
CA LYS A 128 33.37 -12.58 8.04
C LYS A 128 34.17 -13.79 7.54
N LYS A 129 33.76 -15.00 7.93
CA LYS A 129 34.40 -16.26 7.48
C LYS A 129 34.18 -16.51 6.00
N GLY A 130 33.01 -16.09 5.48
CA GLY A 130 32.75 -16.09 4.04
C GLY A 130 33.79 -15.28 3.27
N LEU A 131 33.99 -14.03 3.67
CA LEU A 131 34.99 -13.13 3.07
C LEU A 131 36.41 -13.69 3.16
N GLU A 132 36.81 -14.25 4.32
CA GLU A 132 38.11 -14.90 4.51
C GLU A 132 38.39 -15.99 3.46
N PHE A 133 37.41 -16.81 3.08
CA PHE A 133 37.56 -17.83 2.02
C PHE A 133 37.35 -17.30 0.60
N LEU A 134 36.46 -16.32 0.39
CA LEU A 134 36.25 -15.70 -0.93
C LEU A 134 37.49 -14.93 -1.42
N LEU A 135 38.24 -14.29 -0.51
CA LEU A 135 39.51 -13.63 -0.86
C LEU A 135 40.59 -14.64 -1.27
N GLN A 136 40.55 -15.87 -0.75
CA GLN A 136 41.45 -16.96 -1.19
C GLN A 136 41.10 -17.50 -2.59
N SER A 137 39.93 -17.17 -3.16
CA SER A 137 39.51 -17.65 -4.48
C SER A 137 39.78 -16.68 -5.64
N GLN A 138 40.49 -15.57 -5.43
CA GLN A 138 40.85 -14.65 -6.51
C GLN A 138 41.78 -15.32 -7.55
N PRO A 139 41.49 -15.20 -8.87
CA PRO A 139 42.33 -15.76 -9.92
C PRO A 139 43.62 -14.95 -10.15
N SER A 140 44.62 -15.60 -10.72
CA SER A 140 45.82 -14.94 -11.28
C SER A 140 45.52 -14.28 -12.62
N GLU A 141 46.29 -13.25 -13.00
CA GLU A 141 46.05 -12.34 -14.13
C GLU A 141 45.79 -12.99 -15.51
N MET A 142 46.19 -14.25 -15.70
CA MET A 142 46.06 -15.01 -16.96
C MET A 142 44.82 -15.92 -17.06
N GLU A 143 43.95 -15.99 -16.05
CA GLU A 143 42.79 -16.91 -16.05
C GLU A 143 41.49 -16.27 -16.58
N SER A 144 40.50 -17.10 -16.93
CA SER A 144 39.23 -16.63 -17.51
C SER A 144 38.50 -15.64 -16.60
N ARG A 145 38.00 -14.56 -17.21
CA ARG A 145 37.21 -13.51 -16.56
C ARG A 145 35.75 -13.91 -16.30
N ASP A 146 35.28 -15.03 -16.83
CA ASP A 146 33.85 -15.38 -16.83
C ASP A 146 33.29 -15.60 -15.42
N HIS A 147 34.13 -16.09 -14.51
CA HIS A 147 33.75 -16.43 -13.12
C HIS A 147 33.88 -15.25 -12.13
N LEU A 148 34.49 -14.13 -12.55
CA LEU A 148 34.71 -12.96 -11.70
C LEU A 148 33.40 -12.31 -11.24
N GLY A 149 32.35 -12.32 -12.06
CA GLY A 149 31.04 -11.77 -11.69
C GLY A 149 30.44 -12.43 -10.45
N SER A 150 30.47 -13.76 -10.37
CA SER A 150 30.01 -14.52 -9.21
C SER A 150 30.87 -14.25 -7.96
N LEU A 151 32.19 -14.15 -8.13
CA LEU A 151 33.11 -13.81 -7.04
C LEU A 151 32.83 -12.40 -6.47
N TYR A 152 32.71 -11.39 -7.33
CA TYR A 152 32.38 -10.03 -6.90
C TYR A 152 30.99 -9.95 -6.24
N PHE A 153 29.99 -10.70 -6.73
CA PHE A 153 28.68 -10.77 -6.08
C PHE A 153 28.76 -11.36 -4.67
N SER A 154 29.44 -12.50 -4.49
CA SER A 154 29.59 -13.13 -3.17
C SER A 154 30.43 -12.28 -2.19
N VAL A 155 31.48 -11.61 -2.68
CA VAL A 155 32.29 -10.67 -1.87
C VAL A 155 31.47 -9.44 -1.49
N GLY A 156 30.69 -8.88 -2.42
CA GLY A 156 29.77 -7.77 -2.15
C GLY A 156 28.71 -8.13 -1.10
N ALA A 157 28.12 -9.33 -1.21
CA ALA A 157 27.19 -9.86 -0.22
C ALA A 157 27.85 -10.07 1.16
N ALA A 158 29.12 -10.49 1.20
CA ALA A 158 29.88 -10.58 2.45
C ALA A 158 30.10 -9.21 3.09
N HIS A 159 30.51 -8.19 2.34
CA HIS A 159 30.64 -6.82 2.85
C HIS A 159 29.28 -6.23 3.28
N GLY A 160 28.20 -6.49 2.54
CA GLY A 160 26.84 -6.10 2.94
C GLY A 160 26.39 -6.74 4.26
N GLY A 161 26.70 -8.03 4.46
CA GLY A 161 26.48 -8.74 5.73
C GLY A 161 27.36 -8.25 6.89
N LEU A 162 28.47 -7.58 6.60
CA LEU A 162 29.33 -6.87 7.56
C LEU A 162 28.94 -5.40 7.76
N GLN A 163 27.89 -4.91 7.08
CA GLN A 163 27.46 -3.50 7.03
C GLN A 163 28.50 -2.54 6.42
N ASP A 164 29.47 -3.07 5.69
CA ASP A 164 30.50 -2.34 4.93
C ASP A 164 29.94 -1.95 3.55
N PHE A 165 28.81 -1.22 3.57
CA PHE A 165 28.00 -0.93 2.39
C PHE A 165 28.75 -0.27 1.22
N PRO A 166 29.73 0.64 1.42
CA PRO A 166 30.52 1.20 0.33
C PRO A 166 31.31 0.13 -0.45
N LYS A 167 31.98 -0.81 0.23
CA LYS A 167 32.70 -1.91 -0.44
C LYS A 167 31.76 -2.94 -1.05
N ALA A 168 30.58 -3.13 -0.45
CA ALA A 168 29.54 -3.96 -1.04
C ALA A 168 29.11 -3.40 -2.41
N LEU A 169 28.82 -2.09 -2.49
CA LEU A 169 28.47 -1.40 -3.72
C LEU A 169 29.61 -1.45 -4.76
N GLU A 170 30.85 -1.16 -4.37
CA GLU A 170 32.03 -1.24 -5.25
C GLU A 170 32.21 -2.65 -5.87
N CYS A 171 31.85 -3.70 -5.11
CA CYS A 171 31.85 -5.07 -5.63
C CYS A 171 30.66 -5.33 -6.57
N PHE A 172 29.45 -4.89 -6.24
CA PHE A 172 28.28 -5.05 -7.10
C PHE A 172 28.40 -4.28 -8.43
N GLU A 173 29.05 -3.12 -8.45
CA GLU A 173 29.35 -2.37 -9.67
C GLU A 173 30.31 -3.17 -10.59
N LYS A 174 31.30 -3.87 -10.02
CA LYS A 174 32.19 -4.76 -10.78
C LYS A 174 31.47 -5.96 -11.38
N VAL A 175 30.36 -6.45 -10.78
CA VAL A 175 29.54 -7.52 -11.38
C VAL A 175 28.99 -7.09 -12.74
N ALA A 176 28.53 -5.84 -12.88
CA ALA A 176 27.93 -5.32 -14.11
C ALA A 176 28.90 -5.24 -15.31
N GLY A 177 30.22 -5.27 -15.06
CA GLY A 177 31.26 -5.26 -16.10
C GLY A 177 31.63 -6.64 -16.68
N HIS A 178 31.03 -7.74 -16.22
CA HIS A 178 31.44 -9.11 -16.58
C HIS A 178 30.35 -9.88 -17.34
N ALA A 179 30.73 -10.52 -18.45
CA ALA A 179 29.80 -11.19 -19.37
C ALA A 179 28.95 -12.30 -18.72
N GLY A 180 29.48 -13.01 -17.72
CA GLY A 180 28.72 -14.03 -16.96
C GLY A 180 27.49 -13.47 -16.21
N ALA A 181 27.47 -12.17 -15.90
CA ALA A 181 26.34 -11.50 -15.25
C ALA A 181 25.25 -11.01 -16.23
N ALA A 182 25.40 -11.26 -17.54
CA ALA A 182 24.47 -10.79 -18.56
C ALA A 182 23.09 -11.49 -18.54
N GLN A 183 22.93 -12.61 -17.83
CA GLN A 183 21.62 -13.21 -17.61
C GLN A 183 20.77 -12.30 -16.71
N ALA A 184 19.56 -11.96 -17.17
CA ALA A 184 18.70 -10.96 -16.53
C ALA A 184 18.46 -11.21 -15.03
N GLY A 185 18.24 -12.46 -14.60
CA GLY A 185 18.06 -12.80 -13.18
C GLY A 185 19.28 -12.46 -12.29
N GLY A 186 20.51 -12.57 -12.82
CA GLY A 186 21.74 -12.21 -12.10
C GLY A 186 21.91 -10.70 -11.95
N ARG A 187 21.61 -9.95 -13.01
CA ARG A 187 21.53 -8.48 -12.97
C ARG A 187 20.46 -8.01 -11.98
N ALA A 188 19.27 -8.59 -12.03
CA ALA A 188 18.17 -8.26 -11.12
C ALA A 188 18.52 -8.52 -9.65
N GLY A 189 19.11 -9.67 -9.34
CA GLY A 189 19.60 -10.01 -8.00
C GLY A 189 20.68 -9.04 -7.49
N THR A 190 21.57 -8.58 -8.38
CA THR A 190 22.57 -7.55 -8.05
C THR A 190 21.90 -6.23 -7.68
N CYS A 191 20.91 -5.77 -8.47
CA CYS A 191 20.13 -4.57 -8.15
C CYS A 191 19.42 -4.69 -6.79
N VAL A 192 18.84 -5.85 -6.43
CA VAL A 192 18.24 -6.06 -5.10
C VAL A 192 19.28 -5.87 -3.98
N GLN A 193 20.51 -6.39 -4.13
CA GLN A 193 21.55 -6.23 -3.11
C GLN A 193 22.07 -4.79 -3.00
N MET A 194 22.19 -4.07 -4.12
CA MET A 194 22.49 -2.62 -4.10
C MET A 194 21.39 -1.84 -3.38
N GLY A 195 20.11 -2.16 -3.64
CA GLY A 195 18.97 -1.59 -2.92
C GLY A 195 19.00 -1.88 -1.40
N CYS A 196 19.40 -3.09 -0.99
CA CYS A 196 19.63 -3.43 0.42
C CYS A 196 20.73 -2.56 1.05
N CYS A 197 21.84 -2.31 0.33
CA CYS A 197 22.94 -1.48 0.83
C CYS A 197 22.49 -0.02 1.02
N TYR A 198 21.74 0.54 0.08
CA TYR A 198 21.19 1.90 0.22
C TYR A 198 20.16 2.02 1.35
N LEU A 199 19.35 0.98 1.65
CA LEU A 199 18.53 0.96 2.87
C LEU A 199 19.39 0.97 4.14
N GLY A 200 20.47 0.18 4.17
CA GLY A 200 21.44 0.17 5.29
C GLY A 200 22.11 1.53 5.52
N MET A 201 22.41 2.26 4.44
CA MET A 201 22.93 3.63 4.45
C MET A 201 21.85 4.70 4.74
N ARG A 202 20.59 4.31 5.02
CA ARG A 202 19.43 5.20 5.22
C ARG A 202 19.10 6.10 4.02
N GLU A 203 19.33 5.61 2.79
CA GLU A 203 18.99 6.29 1.54
C GLU A 203 17.82 5.60 0.79
N PRO A 204 16.59 5.59 1.33
CA PRO A 204 15.47 4.85 0.76
C PRO A 204 15.09 5.30 -0.67
N ALA A 205 15.38 6.56 -1.03
CA ALA A 205 15.15 7.06 -2.39
C ALA A 205 16.06 6.42 -3.46
N ARG A 206 17.32 6.09 -3.12
CA ARG A 206 18.20 5.33 -4.02
C ARG A 206 17.79 3.86 -4.02
N ALA A 207 17.51 3.29 -2.85
CA ALA A 207 17.05 1.90 -2.73
C ALA A 207 15.81 1.60 -3.57
N ALA A 208 14.80 2.48 -3.53
CA ALA A 208 13.58 2.38 -4.33
C ALA A 208 13.87 2.22 -5.83
N ARG A 209 14.81 3.00 -6.39
CA ARG A 209 15.19 2.91 -7.81
C ARG A 209 15.80 1.55 -8.16
N TYR A 210 16.76 1.08 -7.37
CA TYR A 210 17.35 -0.26 -7.59
C TYR A 210 16.33 -1.40 -7.44
N PHE A 211 15.31 -1.27 -6.57
CA PHE A 211 14.22 -2.25 -6.50
C PHE A 211 13.26 -2.17 -7.71
N LEU A 212 13.01 -0.98 -8.26
CA LEU A 212 12.23 -0.83 -9.51
C LEU A 212 12.99 -1.41 -10.72
N ASP A 213 14.29 -1.16 -10.83
CA ASP A 213 15.15 -1.72 -11.88
C ASP A 213 15.22 -3.25 -11.78
N ALA A 214 15.33 -3.79 -10.56
CA ALA A 214 15.25 -5.22 -10.29
C ALA A 214 13.88 -5.80 -10.72
N ALA A 215 12.78 -5.13 -10.37
CA ALA A 215 11.43 -5.58 -10.75
C ALA A 215 11.21 -5.60 -12.26
N GLN A 216 11.68 -4.58 -12.99
CA GLN A 216 11.66 -4.56 -14.46
C GLN A 216 12.49 -5.70 -15.04
N THR A 217 13.70 -5.93 -14.50
CA THR A 217 14.61 -6.96 -14.98
C THR A 217 14.08 -8.39 -14.69
N TYR A 218 13.44 -8.61 -13.55
CA TYR A 218 12.76 -9.89 -13.25
C TYR A 218 11.52 -10.13 -14.11
N ALA A 219 10.74 -9.08 -14.42
CA ALA A 219 9.61 -9.20 -15.33
C ALA A 219 10.05 -9.55 -16.76
N ALA A 220 11.13 -8.93 -17.25
CA ALA A 220 11.78 -9.28 -18.52
C ALA A 220 12.48 -10.67 -18.52
N ALA A 221 12.63 -11.30 -17.34
CA ALA A 221 13.15 -12.64 -17.15
C ALA A 221 12.03 -13.67 -16.83
N GLU A 222 10.77 -13.33 -17.11
CA GLU A 222 9.58 -14.17 -16.87
C GLU A 222 9.46 -14.68 -15.42
N SER A 223 9.95 -13.91 -14.44
CA SER A 223 9.94 -14.26 -13.01
C SER A 223 8.98 -13.34 -12.22
N PRO A 224 7.65 -13.61 -12.26
CA PRO A 224 6.64 -12.73 -11.64
C PRO A 224 6.76 -12.67 -10.12
N GLU A 225 7.16 -13.75 -9.47
CA GLU A 225 7.38 -13.81 -8.01
C GLU A 225 8.49 -12.85 -7.55
N ALA A 226 9.66 -12.93 -8.20
CA ALA A 226 10.80 -12.06 -7.89
C ALA A 226 10.50 -10.60 -8.26
N ALA A 227 9.78 -10.37 -9.36
CA ALA A 227 9.32 -9.04 -9.76
C ALA A 227 8.34 -8.44 -8.73
N ALA A 228 7.35 -9.21 -8.23
CA ALA A 228 6.40 -8.74 -7.21
C ALA A 228 7.09 -8.46 -5.87
N VAL A 229 8.02 -9.33 -5.43
CA VAL A 229 8.85 -9.07 -4.24
C VAL A 229 9.67 -7.79 -4.39
N ALA A 230 10.25 -7.55 -5.56
CA ALA A 230 10.97 -6.31 -5.84
C ALA A 230 10.05 -5.08 -5.82
N LEU A 231 8.81 -5.16 -6.33
CA LEU A 231 7.84 -4.06 -6.26
C LEU A 231 7.35 -3.76 -4.83
N SER A 232 7.12 -4.78 -4.00
CA SER A 232 6.82 -4.60 -2.55
C SER A 232 7.96 -3.86 -1.83
N ARG A 233 9.21 -4.24 -2.12
CA ARG A 233 10.40 -3.54 -1.58
C ARG A 233 10.54 -2.11 -2.12
N ALA A 234 10.19 -1.89 -3.39
CA ALA A 234 10.19 -0.57 -4.00
C ALA A 234 9.18 0.36 -3.32
N SER A 235 7.89 -0.02 -3.24
CA SER A 235 6.84 0.84 -2.66
C SER A 235 7.12 1.19 -1.20
N GLY A 236 7.55 0.23 -0.38
CA GLY A 236 7.96 0.50 1.01
C GLY A 236 9.13 1.48 1.11
N SER A 237 10.11 1.39 0.21
CA SER A 237 11.24 2.34 0.13
C SER A 237 10.80 3.72 -0.37
N MET A 238 9.88 3.79 -1.33
CA MET A 238 9.32 5.05 -1.83
C MET A 238 8.58 5.80 -0.70
N LEU A 239 7.70 5.11 0.03
CA LEU A 239 6.97 5.62 1.19
C LEU A 239 7.90 6.16 2.28
N GLN A 240 8.93 5.40 2.65
CA GLN A 240 9.92 5.85 3.64
C GLN A 240 10.66 7.13 3.19
N SER A 241 10.89 7.30 1.89
CA SER A 241 11.70 8.41 1.37
C SER A 241 10.99 9.76 1.31
N ARG A 242 9.66 9.78 1.14
CA ARG A 242 8.87 11.00 0.84
C ARG A 242 9.37 11.80 -0.38
N ARG A 243 10.04 11.16 -1.34
CA ARG A 243 10.56 11.79 -2.58
C ARG A 243 9.84 11.35 -3.86
N PHE A 244 8.75 10.59 -3.73
CA PHE A 244 7.89 10.13 -4.82
C PHE A 244 6.46 10.57 -4.53
N GLN A 245 5.69 10.85 -5.57
CA GLN A 245 4.28 11.25 -5.47
C GLN A 245 3.40 10.05 -5.07
N ALA A 246 2.26 10.32 -4.43
CA ALA A 246 1.31 9.26 -4.04
C ALA A 246 0.87 8.40 -5.24
N ALA A 247 0.66 9.02 -6.41
CA ALA A 247 0.31 8.36 -7.66
C ALA A 247 1.39 7.38 -8.17
N GLU A 248 2.68 7.71 -8.06
CA GLU A 248 3.78 6.80 -8.44
C GLU A 248 3.77 5.54 -7.56
N ILE A 249 3.60 5.72 -6.25
CA ILE A 249 3.59 4.63 -5.27
C ILE A 249 2.34 3.76 -5.48
N ALA A 250 1.17 4.37 -5.71
CA ALA A 250 -0.06 3.66 -6.05
C ALA A 250 0.09 2.82 -7.33
N GLY A 251 0.74 3.36 -8.38
CA GLY A 251 1.05 2.62 -9.60
C GLY A 251 1.97 1.42 -9.39
N VAL A 252 2.96 1.53 -8.49
CA VAL A 252 3.84 0.42 -8.10
C VAL A 252 3.07 -0.64 -7.30
N LEU A 253 2.20 -0.24 -6.38
CA LEU A 253 1.32 -1.15 -5.62
C LEU A 253 0.31 -1.87 -6.51
N ALA A 254 -0.29 -1.19 -7.49
CA ALA A 254 -1.21 -1.77 -8.46
C ALA A 254 -0.51 -2.81 -9.37
N ARG A 255 0.70 -2.50 -9.85
CA ARG A 255 1.55 -3.47 -10.59
C ARG A 255 1.91 -4.67 -9.72
N CYS A 256 2.27 -4.44 -8.45
CA CYS A 256 2.58 -5.52 -7.51
C CYS A 256 1.38 -6.45 -7.33
N ARG A 257 0.17 -5.88 -7.14
CA ARG A 257 -1.08 -6.65 -7.04
C ARG A 257 -1.36 -7.47 -8.30
N SER A 258 -1.25 -6.87 -9.50
CA SER A 258 -1.50 -7.59 -10.76
C SER A 258 -0.59 -8.82 -10.92
N LEU A 259 0.69 -8.71 -10.53
CA LEU A 259 1.59 -9.87 -10.51
C LEU A 259 1.18 -10.90 -9.44
N CYS A 260 0.70 -10.47 -8.26
CA CYS A 260 0.26 -11.39 -7.20
C CYS A 260 -0.85 -12.35 -7.67
N GLU A 261 -1.74 -11.91 -8.55
CA GLU A 261 -2.82 -12.75 -9.10
C GLU A 261 -2.28 -13.93 -9.94
N THR A 262 -1.03 -13.85 -10.44
CA THR A 262 -0.36 -14.93 -11.19
C THR A 262 0.54 -15.85 -10.34
N ILE A 263 0.76 -15.54 -9.06
CA ILE A 263 1.70 -16.28 -8.18
C ILE A 263 1.04 -17.57 -7.64
N PRO A 264 1.65 -18.76 -7.83
CA PRO A 264 1.16 -20.02 -7.26
C PRO A 264 1.40 -20.15 -5.74
N ASP A 265 2.50 -19.64 -5.20
CA ASP A 265 2.79 -19.68 -3.76
C ASP A 265 1.78 -18.80 -2.98
N LEU A 266 0.83 -19.46 -2.33
CA LEU A 266 -0.21 -18.85 -1.50
C LEU A 266 0.37 -18.09 -0.30
N THR A 267 1.49 -18.55 0.27
CA THR A 267 2.15 -17.93 1.42
C THR A 267 2.84 -16.63 1.02
N LEU A 268 3.59 -16.66 -0.09
CA LEU A 268 4.18 -15.45 -0.67
C LEU A 268 3.08 -14.47 -1.10
N ARG A 269 2.03 -14.95 -1.78
CA ARG A 269 0.90 -14.13 -2.24
C ARG A 269 0.16 -13.47 -1.08
N GLY A 270 -0.16 -14.19 -0.02
CA GLY A 270 -0.79 -13.65 1.19
C GLY A 270 0.09 -12.61 1.90
N LYS A 271 1.41 -12.83 1.93
CA LYS A 271 2.36 -11.83 2.44
C LYS A 271 2.38 -10.58 1.56
N LEU A 272 2.47 -10.72 0.23
CA LEU A 272 2.50 -9.58 -0.69
C LEU A 272 1.19 -8.77 -0.62
N TYR A 273 0.02 -9.40 -0.50
CA TYR A 273 -1.24 -8.70 -0.27
C TYR A 273 -1.25 -7.91 1.05
N SER A 274 -0.61 -8.41 2.11
CA SER A 274 -0.42 -7.67 3.37
C SER A 274 0.53 -6.47 3.19
N ASP A 275 1.68 -6.67 2.53
CA ASP A 275 2.64 -5.60 2.19
C ASP A 275 1.95 -4.50 1.35
N ILE A 276 1.11 -4.89 0.36
CA ILE A 276 0.34 -3.99 -0.50
C ILE A 276 -0.74 -3.24 0.29
N GLY A 277 -1.47 -3.91 1.18
CA GLY A 277 -2.48 -3.29 2.04
C GLY A 277 -1.87 -2.23 2.96
N LEU A 278 -0.71 -2.53 3.58
CA LEU A 278 0.06 -1.56 4.37
C LEU A 278 0.51 -0.37 3.52
N GLY A 279 0.91 -0.60 2.27
CA GLY A 279 1.24 0.45 1.32
C GLY A 279 0.07 1.38 1.04
N TYR A 280 -1.11 0.84 0.70
CA TYR A 280 -2.32 1.64 0.49
C TYR A 280 -2.79 2.36 1.76
N SER A 281 -2.66 1.76 2.95
CA SER A 281 -2.93 2.44 4.23
C SER A 281 -2.02 3.64 4.47
N GLN A 282 -0.74 3.59 4.06
CA GLN A 282 0.19 4.73 4.18
C GLN A 282 -0.04 5.80 3.09
N LEU A 283 -0.74 5.46 2.00
CA LEU A 283 -1.24 6.41 1.00
C LEU A 283 -2.66 6.91 1.31
N HIS A 284 -3.26 6.53 2.44
CA HIS A 284 -4.64 6.87 2.81
C HIS A 284 -5.72 6.30 1.85
N ILE A 285 -5.36 5.37 0.95
CA ILE A 285 -6.28 4.72 0.01
C ILE A 285 -6.94 3.52 0.70
N PHE A 286 -7.70 3.79 1.77
CA PHE A 286 -8.20 2.77 2.71
C PHE A 286 -9.10 1.71 2.06
N SER A 287 -9.81 2.04 0.98
CA SER A 287 -10.67 1.12 0.23
C SER A 287 -9.88 0.04 -0.54
N LEU A 288 -8.68 0.36 -1.02
CA LEU A 288 -7.75 -0.63 -1.60
C LEU A 288 -6.93 -1.34 -0.51
N ALA A 289 -6.67 -0.67 0.61
CA ALA A 289 -6.03 -1.29 1.77
C ALA A 289 -6.90 -2.43 2.32
N ALA A 290 -8.19 -2.16 2.63
CA ALA A 290 -9.14 -3.16 3.11
C ALA A 290 -9.21 -4.37 2.17
N LYS A 291 -9.47 -4.15 0.87
CA LYS A 291 -9.51 -5.20 -0.16
C LYS A 291 -8.22 -6.01 -0.27
N SER A 292 -7.07 -5.41 0.02
CA SER A 292 -5.78 -6.12 0.04
C SER A 292 -5.59 -6.93 1.32
N PHE A 293 -6.03 -6.44 2.48
CA PHE A 293 -6.02 -7.20 3.73
C PHE A 293 -7.04 -8.35 3.73
N GLU A 294 -8.20 -8.20 3.07
CA GLU A 294 -9.16 -9.29 2.83
C GLU A 294 -8.50 -10.43 2.05
N ARG A 295 -7.85 -10.13 0.91
CA ARG A 295 -7.10 -11.13 0.13
C ARG A 295 -5.90 -11.71 0.88
N ALA A 296 -5.26 -10.95 1.77
CA ALA A 296 -4.21 -11.49 2.64
C ALA A 296 -4.76 -12.46 3.69
N LEU A 297 -5.96 -12.20 4.21
CA LEU A 297 -6.64 -12.99 5.24
C LEU A 297 -7.18 -14.32 4.66
N GLU A 298 -7.75 -14.29 3.45
CA GLU A 298 -8.13 -15.49 2.68
C GLU A 298 -6.96 -16.46 2.45
N LEU A 299 -5.71 -15.96 2.48
CA LEU A 299 -4.48 -16.70 2.19
C LEU A 299 -3.67 -17.02 3.47
N CYS A 300 -4.25 -16.87 4.66
CA CYS A 300 -3.67 -17.32 5.92
C CYS A 300 -3.91 -18.83 6.13
N GLY A 301 -2.94 -19.67 5.76
CA GLY A 301 -2.96 -21.10 6.09
C GLY A 301 -1.60 -21.77 5.90
N GLY A 302 -1.23 -22.65 6.83
CA GLY A 302 0.06 -23.36 6.84
C GLY A 302 0.55 -23.67 8.26
N GLU A 303 1.06 -22.65 8.95
CA GLU A 303 1.79 -22.76 10.23
C GLU A 303 0.94 -22.27 11.41
N PRO A 304 0.38 -23.16 12.27
CA PRO A 304 -0.74 -22.83 13.16
C PRO A 304 -0.53 -21.64 14.10
N GLU A 305 0.69 -21.43 14.61
CA GLU A 305 0.96 -20.30 15.52
C GLU A 305 1.39 -19.03 14.78
N ARG A 306 2.17 -19.19 13.70
CA ARG A 306 2.69 -18.06 12.91
C ARG A 306 1.60 -17.38 12.11
N ASP A 307 0.68 -18.16 11.55
CA ASP A 307 -0.42 -17.64 10.76
C ASP A 307 -1.50 -17.00 11.63
N ARG A 308 -1.79 -17.53 12.84
CA ARG A 308 -2.64 -16.82 13.83
C ARG A 308 -2.10 -15.44 14.20
N ARG A 309 -0.77 -15.28 14.33
CA ARG A 309 -0.14 -13.97 14.57
C ARG A 309 -0.29 -13.02 13.36
N ARG A 310 -0.30 -13.54 12.12
CA ARG A 310 -0.57 -12.77 10.89
C ARG A 310 -2.05 -12.40 10.78
N GLU A 311 -2.93 -13.36 11.01
CA GLU A 311 -4.39 -13.22 11.04
C GLU A 311 -4.81 -12.11 12.00
N ALA A 312 -4.32 -12.12 13.25
CA ALA A 312 -4.64 -11.09 14.24
C ALA A 312 -4.27 -9.67 13.76
N ALA A 313 -3.08 -9.51 13.18
CA ALA A 313 -2.63 -8.23 12.63
C ALA A 313 -3.44 -7.80 11.39
N LEU A 314 -3.86 -8.74 10.54
CA LEU A 314 -4.74 -8.46 9.39
C LEU A 314 -6.14 -8.04 9.85
N LEU A 315 -6.71 -8.71 10.86
CA LEU A 315 -7.99 -8.32 11.47
C LEU A 315 -7.91 -6.92 12.11
N GLN A 316 -6.82 -6.60 12.81
CA GLN A 316 -6.56 -5.27 13.37
C GLN A 316 -6.47 -4.20 12.26
N ASN A 317 -5.76 -4.49 11.17
CA ASN A 317 -5.60 -3.59 10.02
C ASN A 317 -6.90 -3.40 9.22
N LEU A 318 -7.71 -4.45 9.08
CA LEU A 318 -9.05 -4.37 8.49
C LEU A 318 -9.96 -3.44 9.31
N GLY A 319 -10.05 -3.66 10.62
CA GLY A 319 -10.81 -2.77 11.50
C GLY A 319 -10.30 -1.32 11.47
N ALA A 320 -8.98 -1.11 11.34
CA ALA A 320 -8.41 0.23 11.20
C ALA A 320 -8.78 0.89 9.86
N ALA A 321 -8.74 0.13 8.75
CA ALA A 321 -9.18 0.62 7.44
C ALA A 321 -10.69 0.92 7.39
N HIS A 322 -11.53 0.09 8.01
CA HIS A 322 -12.97 0.38 8.11
C HIS A 322 -13.28 1.57 9.02
N ASN A 323 -12.53 1.79 10.12
CA ASN A 323 -12.63 3.03 10.90
C ASN A 323 -12.26 4.27 10.06
N ALA A 324 -11.24 4.16 9.19
CA ALA A 324 -10.82 5.23 8.30
C ALA A 324 -11.83 5.52 7.16
N LEU A 325 -12.59 4.49 6.75
CA LEU A 325 -13.70 4.58 5.78
C LEU A 325 -15.05 4.95 6.44
N CYS A 326 -15.05 5.45 7.68
CA CYS A 326 -16.25 5.70 8.51
C CYS A 326 -17.23 4.52 8.62
N SER A 327 -16.79 3.31 8.27
CA SER A 327 -17.57 2.06 8.23
C SER A 327 -17.60 1.42 9.62
N PHE A 328 -17.96 2.20 10.64
CA PHE A 328 -17.73 1.88 12.05
C PHE A 328 -18.41 0.57 12.48
N GLY A 329 -19.60 0.27 11.97
CA GLY A 329 -20.30 -1.00 12.25
C GLY A 329 -19.46 -2.22 11.83
N THR A 330 -18.93 -2.23 10.61
CA THR A 330 -18.04 -3.29 10.11
C THR A 330 -16.72 -3.34 10.88
N ALA A 331 -16.20 -2.17 11.29
CA ALA A 331 -14.98 -2.10 12.10
C ALA A 331 -15.13 -2.75 13.49
N LEU A 332 -16.33 -2.73 14.09
CA LEU A 332 -16.57 -3.36 15.39
C LEU A 332 -16.21 -4.86 15.37
N ASP A 333 -16.67 -5.59 14.36
CA ASP A 333 -16.49 -7.04 14.31
C ASP A 333 -15.06 -7.45 13.94
N TRP A 334 -14.38 -6.67 13.10
CA TRP A 334 -12.94 -6.83 12.87
C TRP A 334 -12.12 -6.59 14.14
N HIS A 335 -12.35 -5.49 14.87
CA HIS A 335 -11.63 -5.20 16.12
C HIS A 335 -11.95 -6.17 17.25
N ARG A 336 -13.21 -6.66 17.35
CA ARG A 336 -13.59 -7.74 18.29
C ARG A 336 -12.79 -9.01 18.03
N ARG A 337 -12.73 -9.47 16.77
CA ARG A 337 -11.97 -10.68 16.37
C ARG A 337 -10.48 -10.49 16.62
N ALA A 338 -9.92 -9.33 16.27
CA ALA A 338 -8.52 -9.00 16.53
C ALA A 338 -8.18 -8.97 18.03
N ALA A 339 -9.02 -8.32 18.86
CA ALA A 339 -8.84 -8.24 20.31
C ALA A 339 -8.89 -9.62 20.98
N ALA A 340 -9.79 -10.50 20.54
CA ALA A 340 -9.90 -11.87 21.03
C ALA A 340 -8.65 -12.69 20.66
N LEU A 341 -8.22 -12.65 19.40
CA LEU A 341 -7.07 -13.44 18.93
C LEU A 341 -5.74 -12.93 19.50
N HIS A 342 -5.54 -11.60 19.60
CA HIS A 342 -4.38 -11.04 20.31
C HIS A 342 -4.37 -11.39 21.80
N GLY A 343 -5.54 -11.49 22.44
CA GLY A 343 -5.67 -12.01 23.80
C GLY A 343 -5.21 -13.46 23.94
N ALA A 344 -5.70 -14.34 23.05
CA ALA A 344 -5.31 -15.76 23.02
C ALA A 344 -3.81 -15.97 22.70
N LEU A 345 -3.19 -15.03 21.98
CA LEU A 345 -1.76 -14.99 21.68
C LEU A 345 -0.92 -14.26 22.75
N GLY A 346 -1.51 -13.81 23.86
CA GLY A 346 -0.83 -13.09 24.94
C GLY A 346 -0.34 -11.68 24.56
N ASN A 347 -0.64 -11.17 23.36
CA ASN A 347 -0.21 -9.85 22.91
C ASN A 347 -1.13 -8.75 23.47
N ARG A 348 -1.00 -8.50 24.77
CA ARG A 348 -1.77 -7.49 25.51
C ARG A 348 -1.69 -6.09 24.91
N ARG A 349 -0.54 -5.70 24.35
CA ARG A 349 -0.37 -4.38 23.71
C ARG A 349 -1.26 -4.23 22.48
N ALA A 350 -1.24 -5.19 21.56
CA ALA A 350 -2.10 -5.16 20.37
C ALA A 350 -3.58 -5.35 20.74
N GLN A 351 -3.89 -6.19 21.74
CA GLN A 351 -5.24 -6.32 22.29
C GLN A 351 -5.79 -4.97 22.80
N GLY A 352 -4.98 -4.19 23.53
CA GLY A 352 -5.35 -2.85 23.98
C GLY A 352 -5.60 -1.86 22.83
N GLN A 353 -4.79 -1.93 21.77
CA GLN A 353 -5.01 -1.13 20.56
C GLN A 353 -6.32 -1.48 19.85
N CYS A 354 -6.65 -2.77 19.76
CA CYS A 354 -7.93 -3.23 19.19
C CYS A 354 -9.12 -2.73 20.03
N PHE A 355 -9.05 -2.82 21.36
CA PHE A 355 -10.09 -2.28 22.24
C PHE A 355 -10.21 -0.75 22.17
N GLY A 356 -9.11 -0.01 22.03
CA GLY A 356 -9.15 1.45 21.82
C GLY A 356 -9.80 1.84 20.47
N ASN A 357 -9.50 1.09 19.41
CA ASN A 357 -10.11 1.33 18.09
C ASN A 357 -11.59 0.88 18.02
N LEU A 358 -11.96 -0.14 18.82
CA LEU A 358 -13.34 -0.56 19.05
C LEU A 358 -14.13 0.53 19.80
N ALA A 359 -13.52 1.10 20.85
CA ALA A 359 -14.09 2.20 21.62
C ALA A 359 -14.32 3.46 20.78
N TYR A 360 -13.36 3.79 19.91
CA TYR A 360 -13.52 4.86 18.92
C TYR A 360 -14.74 4.60 18.02
N ALA A 361 -14.84 3.42 17.41
CA ALA A 361 -15.98 3.06 16.55
C ALA A 361 -17.33 3.16 17.29
N PHE A 362 -17.43 2.67 18.53
CA PHE A 362 -18.64 2.85 19.36
C PHE A 362 -18.96 4.31 19.63
N SER A 363 -17.96 5.16 19.89
CA SER A 363 -18.17 6.58 20.15
C SER A 363 -18.56 7.38 18.91
N GLN A 364 -18.13 6.97 17.70
CA GLN A 364 -18.62 7.55 16.44
C GLN A 364 -20.06 7.12 16.14
N LEU A 365 -20.45 5.90 16.55
CA LEU A 365 -21.84 5.41 16.52
C LEU A 365 -22.72 5.95 17.67
N GLY A 366 -22.25 6.96 18.43
CA GLY A 366 -22.98 7.56 19.57
C GLY A 366 -23.16 6.65 20.79
N ASN A 367 -22.66 5.41 20.77
CA ASN A 367 -22.75 4.47 21.89
C ASN A 367 -21.60 4.72 22.88
N HIS A 368 -21.65 5.86 23.57
CA HIS A 368 -20.63 6.28 24.52
C HIS A 368 -20.50 5.32 25.73
N GLY A 369 -21.55 4.53 26.04
CA GLY A 369 -21.50 3.46 27.05
C GLY A 369 -20.57 2.33 26.66
N ALA A 370 -20.81 1.70 25.50
CA ALA A 370 -19.94 0.63 24.98
C ALA A 370 -18.53 1.16 24.62
N ALA A 371 -18.40 2.44 24.29
CA ALA A 371 -17.11 3.10 24.15
C ALA A 371 -16.35 3.15 25.48
N ALA A 372 -16.99 3.56 26.58
CA ALA A 372 -16.36 3.59 27.90
C ALA A 372 -15.93 2.19 28.36
N GLU A 373 -16.78 1.16 28.20
CA GLU A 373 -16.42 -0.23 28.50
C GLU A 373 -15.22 -0.71 27.67
N SER A 374 -15.21 -0.40 26.38
CA SER A 374 -14.10 -0.75 25.48
C SER A 374 -12.80 -0.01 25.85
N TYR A 375 -12.86 1.27 26.26
CA TYR A 375 -11.68 1.97 26.77
C TYR A 375 -11.20 1.44 28.13
N LEU A 376 -12.08 0.93 29.00
CA LEU A 376 -11.66 0.24 30.24
C LEU A 376 -10.89 -1.05 29.93
N HIS A 377 -11.37 -1.86 28.96
CA HIS A 377 -10.64 -3.03 28.48
C HIS A 377 -9.29 -2.66 27.83
N ALA A 378 -9.24 -1.56 27.06
CA ALA A 378 -8.00 -1.03 26.50
C ALA A 378 -7.01 -0.63 27.61
N LEU A 379 -7.45 0.17 28.58
CA LEU A 379 -6.65 0.62 29.72
C LEU A 379 -6.06 -0.54 30.51
N GLN A 380 -6.86 -1.58 30.79
CA GLN A 380 -6.35 -2.77 31.49
C GLN A 380 -5.31 -3.53 30.65
N ALA A 381 -5.56 -3.74 29.35
CA ALA A 381 -4.59 -4.41 28.47
C ALA A 381 -3.29 -3.61 28.30
N PHE A 382 -3.34 -2.27 28.36
CA PHE A 382 -2.15 -1.41 28.38
C PHE A 382 -1.46 -1.36 29.75
N ARG A 383 -2.16 -1.59 30.86
CA ARG A 383 -1.54 -1.83 32.19
C ARG A 383 -0.83 -3.18 32.22
N ASP A 384 -1.49 -4.25 31.78
CA ASP A 384 -0.93 -5.61 31.67
C ASP A 384 0.34 -5.68 30.78
N SER A 385 0.51 -4.75 29.84
CA SER A 385 1.67 -4.67 28.93
C SER A 385 2.65 -3.54 29.23
N GLY A 386 2.41 -2.73 30.26
CA GLY A 386 3.27 -1.59 30.62
C GLY A 386 3.27 -0.44 29.60
N ASP A 387 2.36 -0.40 28.63
CA ASP A 387 2.31 0.63 27.59
C ASP A 387 1.70 1.94 28.13
N LEU A 388 2.51 2.75 28.82
CA LEU A 388 2.10 4.06 29.35
C LEU A 388 1.48 4.97 28.27
N GLN A 389 1.94 4.86 27.01
CA GLN A 389 1.38 5.64 25.91
C GLN A 389 -0.04 5.16 25.51
N GLY A 390 -0.30 3.86 25.63
CA GLY A 390 -1.64 3.30 25.48
C GLY A 390 -2.55 3.66 26.66
N GLN A 391 -2.03 3.62 27.89
CA GLN A 391 -2.80 3.94 29.10
C GLN A 391 -3.35 5.36 29.08
N TRP A 392 -2.52 6.39 28.80
CA TRP A 392 -3.03 7.77 28.80
C TRP A 392 -4.07 8.03 27.69
N LYS A 393 -3.90 7.42 26.50
CA LYS A 393 -4.89 7.48 25.41
C LYS A 393 -6.23 6.85 25.81
N ALA A 394 -6.20 5.73 26.54
CA ALA A 394 -7.42 5.11 27.06
C ALA A 394 -8.09 5.99 28.13
N CYS A 395 -7.33 6.64 29.01
CA CYS A 395 -7.85 7.61 29.98
C CYS A 395 -8.43 8.88 29.29
N GLU A 396 -7.81 9.38 28.22
CA GLU A 396 -8.36 10.46 27.38
C GLU A 396 -9.71 10.05 26.76
N GLY A 397 -9.79 8.84 26.20
CA GLY A 397 -11.03 8.26 25.66
C GLY A 397 -12.13 8.05 26.71
N LEU A 398 -11.79 7.62 27.93
CA LEU A 398 -12.71 7.54 29.06
C LEU A 398 -13.20 8.93 29.49
N GLY A 399 -12.32 9.93 29.50
CA GLY A 399 -12.67 11.33 29.77
C GLY A 399 -13.74 11.84 28.81
N ALA A 400 -13.56 11.60 27.51
CA ALA A 400 -14.53 11.97 26.48
C ALA A 400 -15.84 11.18 26.63
N ALA A 401 -15.78 9.86 26.79
CA ALA A 401 -16.98 9.02 26.93
C ALA A 401 -17.82 9.40 28.17
N CYS A 402 -17.20 9.63 29.34
CA CYS A 402 -17.89 10.09 30.53
C CYS A 402 -18.53 11.48 30.35
N PHE A 403 -17.87 12.40 29.62
CA PHE A 403 -18.43 13.72 29.32
C PHE A 403 -19.70 13.61 28.46
N HIS A 404 -19.67 12.81 27.38
CA HIS A 404 -20.85 12.57 26.53
C HIS A 404 -21.98 11.81 27.25
N LEU A 405 -21.66 11.00 28.27
CA LEU A 405 -22.63 10.34 29.15
C LEU A 405 -23.20 11.29 30.24
N GLY A 406 -22.80 12.56 30.28
CA GLY A 406 -23.29 13.53 31.26
C GLY A 406 -22.64 13.44 32.65
N ASP A 407 -21.51 12.74 32.80
CA ASP A 407 -20.75 12.67 34.04
C ASP A 407 -19.42 13.47 33.93
N PRO A 408 -19.46 14.81 34.11
CA PRO A 408 -18.26 15.64 34.05
C PRO A 408 -17.29 15.34 35.22
N GLN A 409 -17.76 14.78 36.34
CA GLN A 409 -16.91 14.49 37.50
C GLN A 409 -16.00 13.28 37.24
N ARG A 410 -16.50 12.23 36.60
CA ARG A 410 -15.68 11.11 36.13
C ARG A 410 -14.83 11.52 34.93
N ALA A 411 -15.34 12.37 34.04
CA ALA A 411 -14.56 12.91 32.93
C ALA A 411 -13.30 13.65 33.41
N ILE A 412 -13.44 14.59 34.36
CA ILE A 412 -12.33 15.33 34.96
C ILE A 412 -11.28 14.40 35.57
N ARG A 413 -11.71 13.36 36.31
CA ARG A 413 -10.79 12.38 36.92
C ARG A 413 -9.98 11.62 35.87
N HIS A 414 -10.60 11.15 34.79
CA HIS A 414 -9.90 10.43 33.72
C HIS A 414 -8.99 11.35 32.90
N TYR A 415 -9.35 12.62 32.67
CA TYR A 415 -8.42 13.59 32.08
C TYR A 415 -7.23 13.91 32.99
N GLN A 416 -7.42 13.97 34.32
CA GLN A 416 -6.32 14.12 35.27
C GLN A 416 -5.38 12.90 35.28
N GLU A 417 -5.93 11.68 35.21
CA GLU A 417 -5.16 10.44 35.06
C GLU A 417 -4.36 10.43 33.74
N ALA A 418 -4.98 10.84 32.62
CA ALA A 418 -4.33 10.96 31.33
C ALA A 418 -3.16 11.96 31.34
N LEU A 419 -3.35 13.14 31.94
CA LEU A 419 -2.30 14.15 32.06
C LEU A 419 -1.12 13.67 32.92
N LEU A 420 -1.39 12.97 34.03
CA LEU A 420 -0.36 12.37 34.87
C LEU A 420 0.47 11.34 34.09
N LEU A 421 -0.20 10.38 33.43
CA LEU A 421 0.46 9.35 32.61
C LEU A 421 1.24 9.94 31.43
N LEU A 422 0.71 10.98 30.78
CA LEU A 422 1.39 11.71 29.71
C LEU A 422 2.68 12.40 30.22
N SER A 423 2.66 12.95 31.43
CA SER A 423 3.87 13.55 32.02
C SER A 423 4.95 12.51 32.31
N LEU A 424 4.58 11.29 32.72
CA LEU A 424 5.54 10.19 32.89
C LEU A 424 6.18 9.79 31.56
N CYS A 425 5.38 9.69 30.48
CA CYS A 425 5.87 9.40 29.13
C CYS A 425 6.89 10.43 28.58
N GLN A 426 6.91 11.67 29.12
CA GLN A 426 7.86 12.71 28.73
C GLN A 426 9.18 12.60 29.50
N ASN A 427 9.17 12.04 30.71
CA ASN A 427 10.35 11.99 31.59
C ASN A 427 11.27 10.78 31.32
N GLU A 428 10.83 9.78 30.55
CA GLU A 428 11.66 8.63 30.14
C GLU A 428 12.71 8.97 29.05
N PHE A 429 12.68 10.17 28.47
CA PHE A 429 13.60 10.61 27.42
C PHE A 429 14.38 11.88 27.84
N PRO A 430 15.55 11.74 28.51
CA PRO A 430 16.41 12.89 28.78
C PRO A 430 16.97 13.46 27.47
N ASP A 431 16.77 14.77 27.27
CA ASP A 431 17.10 15.49 26.03
C ASP A 431 18.57 15.30 25.60
N ARG A 432 18.78 14.50 24.55
CA ARG A 432 20.07 14.32 23.88
C ARG A 432 19.88 14.10 22.38
N THR A 433 20.51 14.97 21.61
CA THR A 433 20.60 15.02 20.13
C THR A 433 19.30 15.40 19.41
N GLY A 434 19.41 16.39 18.52
CA GLY A 434 18.28 17.10 17.88
C GLY A 434 17.55 16.36 16.76
N ASP A 435 17.57 15.03 16.73
CA ASP A 435 16.70 14.23 15.85
C ASP A 435 15.41 13.90 16.60
N LYS A 436 14.30 14.56 16.23
CA LYS A 436 12.97 14.25 16.78
C LYS A 436 12.62 12.79 16.46
N PRO A 437 12.35 11.92 17.46
CA PRO A 437 11.97 10.53 17.18
C PRO A 437 10.74 10.47 16.28
N SER A 438 10.83 9.69 15.20
CA SER A 438 9.78 9.59 14.19
C SER A 438 8.61 8.74 14.72
N PHE A 439 7.72 9.35 15.52
CA PHE A 439 6.54 8.74 16.12
C PHE A 439 5.45 8.39 15.08
N LEU A 440 5.72 7.41 14.22
CA LEU A 440 4.76 6.79 13.29
C LEU A 440 4.76 5.26 13.46
N HIS A 441 4.53 4.80 14.70
CA HIS A 441 4.23 3.38 14.99
C HIS A 441 3.19 3.16 16.09
N SER A 442 2.14 4.00 16.10
CA SER A 442 0.78 3.56 16.43
C SER A 442 -0.21 4.48 15.71
N MET A 443 -1.13 3.91 14.91
CA MET A 443 -2.25 4.69 14.35
C MET A 443 -3.25 4.97 15.47
N SER A 444 -3.02 6.06 16.19
CA SER A 444 -3.99 6.74 17.03
C SER A 444 -4.42 7.97 16.26
N PHE A 445 -5.70 8.03 15.86
CA PHE A 445 -6.25 9.09 15.03
C PHE A 445 -6.24 10.43 15.78
N LYS A 446 -5.16 11.20 15.64
CA LYS A 446 -5.19 12.64 15.89
C LYS A 446 -5.69 13.32 14.64
N GLY A 447 -6.93 13.79 14.69
CA GLY A 447 -7.52 14.63 13.64
C GLY A 447 -6.69 15.89 13.41
N LYS A 448 -5.85 15.86 12.38
CA LYS A 448 -5.26 17.04 11.73
C LYS A 448 -5.44 16.87 10.24
N ALA A 449 -6.41 17.57 9.67
CA ALA A 449 -6.50 17.73 8.23
C ALA A 449 -5.23 18.44 7.74
N GLN A 450 -4.41 17.73 6.95
CA GLN A 450 -3.32 18.30 6.18
C GLN A 450 -3.42 17.73 4.77
N SER A 451 -3.84 18.60 3.84
CA SER A 451 -3.80 18.46 2.37
C SER A 451 -3.32 17.10 1.83
N GLU A 452 -4.26 16.25 1.47
CA GLU A 452 -4.00 15.01 0.70
C GLU A 452 -3.84 15.34 -0.80
N ASP A 453 -3.00 14.59 -1.51
CA ASP A 453 -3.09 14.47 -2.97
C ASP A 453 -4.29 13.56 -3.26
N LYS A 454 -5.51 14.13 -3.36
CA LYS A 454 -6.74 13.33 -3.42
C LYS A 454 -6.83 12.48 -4.69
N LEU A 455 -7.08 11.19 -4.52
CA LEU A 455 -7.29 10.22 -5.60
C LEU A 455 -8.79 9.91 -5.74
N TYR A 456 -9.36 10.20 -6.92
CA TYR A 456 -10.79 10.13 -7.24
C TYR A 456 -11.57 8.97 -6.59
N ILE A 457 -12.56 9.30 -5.76
CA ILE A 457 -13.41 8.34 -5.04
C ILE A 457 -14.77 8.16 -5.75
N CYS A 458 -14.75 7.60 -6.96
CA CYS A 458 -15.93 7.02 -7.61
C CYS A 458 -15.51 5.86 -8.52
N ALA A 459 -16.25 4.74 -8.49
CA ALA A 459 -15.93 3.56 -9.28
C ALA A 459 -16.38 3.72 -10.76
N PRO A 460 -15.72 3.03 -11.72
CA PRO A 460 -16.21 2.99 -13.10
C PRO A 460 -17.65 2.45 -13.16
N GLY A 461 -18.57 3.27 -13.69
CA GLY A 461 -20.01 2.97 -13.76
C GLY A 461 -20.91 3.84 -12.85
N THR A 462 -20.35 4.57 -11.88
CA THR A 462 -21.11 5.37 -10.89
C THR A 462 -21.53 6.78 -11.35
N HIS A 463 -21.05 7.23 -12.51
CA HIS A 463 -21.26 8.59 -12.97
C HIS A 463 -22.37 8.65 -14.04
N PRO A 464 -23.55 9.20 -13.74
CA PRO A 464 -24.64 9.26 -14.73
C PRO A 464 -24.29 10.15 -15.93
N ARG A 465 -24.79 9.72 -17.09
CA ARG A 465 -24.91 10.49 -18.33
C ARG A 465 -26.03 11.53 -18.21
N GLN A 466 -26.11 12.45 -19.18
CA GLN A 466 -27.11 13.50 -19.21
C GLN A 466 -28.54 12.95 -19.15
N GLU A 467 -28.82 11.88 -19.89
CA GLU A 467 -30.15 11.25 -19.93
C GLU A 467 -30.51 10.53 -18.61
N GLU A 468 -29.53 9.87 -17.99
CA GLU A 468 -29.68 9.19 -16.70
C GLU A 468 -29.91 10.19 -15.57
N ALA A 469 -29.12 11.28 -15.54
CA ALA A 469 -29.33 12.38 -14.60
C ALA A 469 -30.69 13.09 -14.83
N GLN A 470 -31.15 13.21 -16.09
CA GLN A 470 -32.46 13.78 -16.40
C GLN A 470 -33.60 12.88 -15.89
N ALA A 471 -33.42 11.55 -15.94
CA ALA A 471 -34.39 10.60 -15.39
C ALA A 471 -34.43 10.59 -13.85
N ILE A 472 -33.27 10.68 -13.19
CA ILE A 472 -33.17 10.77 -11.71
C ILE A 472 -33.90 12.03 -11.19
N ASP A 473 -33.62 13.20 -11.76
CA ASP A 473 -34.31 14.45 -11.42
C ASP A 473 -35.83 14.33 -11.67
N GLN A 474 -36.22 13.76 -12.81
CA GLN A 474 -37.62 13.57 -13.17
C GLN A 474 -38.35 12.70 -12.13
N GLU A 475 -37.74 11.61 -11.66
CA GLU A 475 -38.30 10.73 -10.62
C GLU A 475 -38.34 11.38 -9.23
N LEU A 476 -37.34 12.19 -8.85
CA LEU A 476 -37.40 12.98 -7.61
C LEU A 476 -38.65 13.88 -7.60
N PHE A 477 -39.01 14.48 -8.74
CA PHE A 477 -40.23 15.26 -8.89
C PHE A 477 -41.51 14.40 -8.99
N THR A 478 -41.53 13.31 -9.78
CA THR A 478 -42.77 12.58 -10.07
C THR A 478 -43.08 11.40 -9.19
N GLU A 479 -42.08 10.65 -8.72
CA GLU A 479 -42.26 9.49 -7.83
C GLU A 479 -42.14 9.93 -6.36
N TYR A 480 -41.03 10.59 -6.00
CA TYR A 480 -40.73 10.99 -4.63
C TYR A 480 -41.36 12.33 -4.18
N LYS A 481 -42.00 13.06 -5.11
CA LYS A 481 -42.79 14.28 -4.86
C LYS A 481 -42.03 15.44 -4.21
N PHE A 482 -40.71 15.51 -4.36
CA PHE A 482 -39.98 16.73 -4.02
C PHE A 482 -40.44 17.89 -4.91
N SER A 483 -40.56 19.09 -4.35
CA SER A 483 -40.74 20.29 -5.17
C SER A 483 -39.40 20.82 -5.69
N VAL A 484 -39.45 21.64 -6.76
CA VAL A 484 -38.25 22.33 -7.26
C VAL A 484 -37.66 23.22 -6.16
N ASP A 485 -38.51 23.92 -5.40
CA ASP A 485 -38.13 24.75 -4.26
C ASP A 485 -37.36 23.96 -3.19
N GLN A 486 -37.79 22.73 -2.86
CA GLN A 486 -37.13 21.87 -1.86
C GLN A 486 -35.75 21.41 -2.31
N LEU A 487 -35.62 20.89 -3.54
CA LEU A 487 -34.31 20.44 -4.04
C LEU A 487 -33.36 21.62 -4.22
N MET A 488 -33.84 22.76 -4.72
CA MET A 488 -33.06 23.97 -4.95
C MET A 488 -32.57 24.61 -3.65
N GLU A 489 -33.39 24.60 -2.59
CA GLU A 489 -32.98 25.04 -1.26
C GLU A 489 -31.85 24.17 -0.69
N LEU A 490 -32.00 22.84 -0.79
CA LEU A 490 -31.00 21.88 -0.31
C LEU A 490 -29.71 21.90 -1.14
N ALA A 491 -29.83 22.06 -2.46
CA ALA A 491 -28.72 22.18 -3.39
C ALA A 491 -27.89 23.45 -3.15
N GLY A 492 -28.54 24.62 -3.12
CA GLY A 492 -27.82 25.89 -2.88
C GLY A 492 -27.22 25.99 -1.47
N LEU A 493 -27.90 25.44 -0.44
CA LEU A 493 -27.31 25.29 0.90
C LEU A 493 -26.07 24.37 0.88
N SER A 494 -26.16 23.24 0.17
CA SER A 494 -25.00 22.35 -0.03
C SER A 494 -23.86 23.10 -0.71
N CYS A 495 -24.13 23.87 -1.76
CA CYS A 495 -23.10 24.63 -2.48
C CYS A 495 -22.42 25.68 -1.59
N ALA A 496 -23.20 26.47 -0.84
CA ALA A 496 -22.65 27.43 0.12
C ALA A 496 -21.81 26.74 1.22
N THR A 497 -22.23 25.55 1.66
CA THR A 497 -21.53 24.77 2.70
C THR A 497 -20.22 24.17 2.18
N ALA A 498 -20.20 23.67 0.94
CA ALA A 498 -18.98 23.20 0.28
C ALA A 498 -17.98 24.35 0.09
N ILE A 499 -18.44 25.50 -0.43
CA ILE A 499 -17.62 26.72 -0.57
C ILE A 499 -17.06 27.15 0.78
N ALA A 500 -17.87 27.16 1.84
CA ALA A 500 -17.41 27.58 3.16
C ALA A 500 -16.34 26.66 3.79
N LYS A 501 -16.23 25.41 3.33
CA LYS A 501 -15.18 24.46 3.72
C LYS A 501 -13.92 24.57 2.87
N ALA A 502 -14.07 24.77 1.56
CA ALA A 502 -12.95 24.92 0.63
C ALA A 502 -12.23 26.28 0.79
N TYR A 503 -13.02 27.34 0.93
CA TYR A 503 -12.59 28.75 0.97
C TYR A 503 -13.19 29.45 2.20
N PRO A 504 -12.80 29.10 3.45
CA PRO A 504 -13.32 29.77 4.64
C PRO A 504 -13.04 31.29 4.60
N PRO A 505 -13.81 32.15 5.30
CA PRO A 505 -13.66 33.61 5.17
C PRO A 505 -12.27 34.15 5.51
N SER A 506 -11.51 33.42 6.34
CA SER A 506 -10.13 33.70 6.72
C SER A 506 -9.06 33.32 5.68
N SER A 507 -9.46 32.70 4.55
CA SER A 507 -8.55 32.37 3.43
C SER A 507 -8.49 33.46 2.36
N PHE A 508 -9.35 34.48 2.43
CA PHE A 508 -9.38 35.61 1.50
C PHE A 508 -8.26 36.60 1.84
N THR A 509 -7.55 37.06 0.82
CA THR A 509 -6.46 38.06 0.93
C THR A 509 -6.99 39.49 1.05
N THR A 510 -8.18 39.75 0.51
CA THR A 510 -8.91 41.01 0.63
C THR A 510 -9.52 41.15 2.03
N SER A 511 -9.69 42.39 2.50
CA SER A 511 -10.24 42.68 3.83
C SER A 511 -11.71 42.29 4.02
N GLN A 512 -12.36 41.77 2.98
CA GLN A 512 -13.71 41.21 3.02
C GLN A 512 -13.78 39.99 2.09
N PRO A 513 -14.47 38.90 2.50
CA PRO A 513 -14.68 37.70 1.69
C PRO A 513 -15.68 37.92 0.55
N ALA A 514 -15.28 38.69 -0.46
CA ALA A 514 -16.09 39.07 -1.61
C ALA A 514 -16.20 37.92 -2.63
N VAL A 515 -17.44 37.61 -3.05
CA VAL A 515 -17.74 36.49 -3.95
C VAL A 515 -18.65 36.96 -5.09
N LEU A 516 -18.28 36.70 -6.34
CA LEU A 516 -19.13 36.97 -7.50
C LEU A 516 -19.94 35.71 -7.87
N VAL A 517 -21.26 35.77 -7.82
CA VAL A 517 -22.15 34.64 -8.16
C VAL A 517 -22.82 34.90 -9.50
N VAL A 518 -22.59 34.03 -10.49
CA VAL A 518 -23.01 34.24 -11.88
C VAL A 518 -24.13 33.26 -12.24
N CYS A 519 -25.37 33.74 -12.20
CA CYS A 519 -26.58 32.92 -12.36
C CYS A 519 -27.09 32.86 -13.81
N GLY A 520 -27.38 31.66 -14.30
CA GLY A 520 -28.09 31.44 -15.56
C GLY A 520 -29.62 31.34 -15.41
N PRO A 521 -30.38 31.16 -16.52
CA PRO A 521 -31.84 31.21 -16.53
C PRO A 521 -32.53 29.89 -16.14
N GLY A 522 -31.76 28.86 -15.76
CA GLY A 522 -32.26 27.52 -15.41
C GLY A 522 -32.17 27.23 -13.91
N ASN A 523 -32.42 25.99 -13.52
CA ASN A 523 -32.37 25.57 -12.11
C ASN A 523 -31.01 25.92 -11.47
N ASN A 524 -29.89 25.65 -12.15
CA ASN A 524 -28.54 25.95 -11.63
C ASN A 524 -28.36 27.43 -11.21
N GLY A 525 -28.99 28.37 -11.92
CA GLY A 525 -28.97 29.78 -11.52
C GLY A 525 -29.83 30.08 -10.29
N GLY A 526 -30.88 29.31 -10.06
CA GLY A 526 -31.64 29.29 -8.80
C GLY A 526 -30.86 28.69 -7.64
N ASP A 527 -30.14 27.58 -7.88
CA ASP A 527 -29.19 26.99 -6.92
C ASP A 527 -28.10 28.02 -6.55
N GLY A 528 -27.61 28.80 -7.53
CA GLY A 528 -26.73 29.94 -7.33
C GLY A 528 -27.33 31.08 -6.49
N LEU A 529 -28.61 31.43 -6.67
CA LEU A 529 -29.29 32.43 -5.83
C LEU A 529 -29.44 31.96 -4.38
N VAL A 530 -29.81 30.69 -4.16
CA VAL A 530 -29.87 30.08 -2.82
C VAL A 530 -28.46 30.03 -2.20
N CYS A 531 -27.45 29.66 -2.99
CA CYS A 531 -26.05 29.66 -2.57
C CYS A 531 -25.58 31.05 -2.13
N ALA A 532 -25.83 32.10 -2.93
CA ALA A 532 -25.55 33.49 -2.56
C ALA A 532 -26.25 33.88 -1.25
N ARG A 533 -27.51 33.46 -1.06
CA ARG A 533 -28.27 33.74 0.15
C ARG A 533 -27.65 33.11 1.41
N HIS A 534 -27.23 31.85 1.35
CA HIS A 534 -26.55 31.18 2.47
C HIS A 534 -25.12 31.68 2.69
N LEU A 535 -24.37 31.99 1.63
CA LEU A 535 -23.05 32.64 1.74
C LEU A 535 -23.13 33.97 2.52
N LYS A 536 -24.15 34.80 2.26
CA LYS A 536 -24.39 36.02 3.06
C LYS A 536 -24.60 35.71 4.55
N MET A 537 -25.29 34.60 4.88
CA MET A 537 -25.49 34.15 6.27
C MET A 537 -24.22 33.56 6.90
N PHE A 538 -23.32 32.99 6.09
CA PHE A 538 -22.02 32.46 6.53
C PHE A 538 -20.93 33.54 6.62
N GLY A 539 -21.27 34.82 6.48
CA GLY A 539 -20.36 35.96 6.64
C GLY A 539 -19.63 36.40 5.36
N TYR A 540 -19.99 35.87 4.19
CA TYR A 540 -19.44 36.30 2.91
C TYR A 540 -20.09 37.62 2.44
N GLN A 541 -19.42 38.29 1.48
CA GLN A 541 -19.96 39.43 0.74
C GLN A 541 -20.28 38.99 -0.70
N PRO A 542 -21.36 38.22 -0.92
CA PRO A 542 -21.77 37.82 -2.25
C PRO A 542 -22.34 39.00 -3.05
N THR A 543 -22.02 39.04 -4.33
CA THR A 543 -22.58 39.94 -5.34
C THR A 543 -23.10 39.08 -6.49
N VAL A 544 -24.33 39.31 -6.95
CA VAL A 544 -24.97 38.46 -7.97
C VAL A 544 -24.97 39.16 -9.33
N TYR A 545 -24.48 38.48 -10.38
CA TYR A 545 -24.85 38.82 -11.76
C TYR A 545 -25.84 37.81 -12.30
N TYR A 546 -27.01 38.31 -12.74
CA TYR A 546 -28.10 37.47 -13.24
C TYR A 546 -28.77 38.17 -14.44
N PRO A 547 -28.30 37.94 -15.68
CA PRO A 547 -28.71 38.72 -16.85
C PRO A 547 -30.03 38.29 -17.50
N LYS A 548 -30.46 37.03 -17.33
CA LYS A 548 -31.72 36.51 -17.90
C LYS A 548 -32.55 35.83 -16.83
N ARG A 549 -33.52 36.56 -16.30
CA ARG A 549 -34.36 36.17 -15.15
C ARG A 549 -35.72 35.67 -15.67
N PRO A 550 -36.10 34.39 -15.48
CA PRO A 550 -37.41 33.89 -15.88
C PRO A 550 -38.51 34.47 -14.98
N SER A 551 -39.63 34.86 -15.57
CA SER A 551 -40.83 35.33 -14.85
C SER A 551 -41.65 34.17 -14.25
N LYS A 552 -40.98 33.27 -13.52
CA LYS A 552 -41.63 32.23 -12.72
C LYS A 552 -41.57 32.67 -11.24
N PRO A 553 -42.65 32.52 -10.45
CA PRO A 553 -42.69 32.97 -9.05
C PRO A 553 -41.52 32.48 -8.18
N LEU A 554 -40.99 31.28 -8.43
CA LEU A 554 -39.78 30.74 -7.77
C LEU A 554 -38.57 31.67 -7.93
N PHE A 555 -38.19 32.02 -9.17
CA PHE A 555 -37.00 32.84 -9.42
C PHE A 555 -37.20 34.31 -9.01
N GLU A 556 -38.44 34.82 -9.09
CA GLU A 556 -38.82 36.13 -8.57
C GLU A 556 -38.73 36.17 -7.04
N GLY A 557 -39.17 35.09 -6.37
CA GLY A 557 -39.05 34.88 -4.94
C GLY A 557 -37.58 34.84 -4.48
N LEU A 558 -36.76 33.99 -5.10
CA LEU A 558 -35.31 33.90 -4.80
C LEU A 558 -34.57 35.22 -5.04
N THR A 559 -34.87 35.91 -6.16
CA THR A 559 -34.33 37.26 -6.44
C THR A 559 -34.75 38.26 -5.36
N THR A 560 -35.99 38.16 -4.87
CA THR A 560 -36.52 39.02 -3.80
C THR A 560 -35.87 38.72 -2.45
N GLN A 561 -35.67 37.44 -2.09
CA GLN A 561 -34.96 37.05 -0.87
C GLN A 561 -33.53 37.60 -0.85
N CYS A 562 -32.78 37.45 -1.95
CA CYS A 562 -31.41 37.98 -2.05
C CYS A 562 -31.38 39.51 -1.84
N LYS A 563 -32.28 40.24 -2.52
CA LYS A 563 -32.43 41.70 -2.36
C LYS A 563 -32.86 42.12 -0.96
N LYS A 564 -33.63 41.28 -0.25
CA LYS A 564 -34.08 41.51 1.14
C LYS A 564 -33.03 41.12 2.20
N MET A 565 -31.87 40.62 1.77
CA MET A 565 -30.70 40.35 2.60
C MET A 565 -29.49 41.18 2.15
N ASP A 566 -29.74 42.31 1.49
CA ASP A 566 -28.74 43.27 1.02
C ASP A 566 -27.59 42.60 0.24
N ILE A 567 -27.96 41.71 -0.67
CA ILE A 567 -27.08 41.13 -1.68
C ILE A 567 -27.18 42.00 -2.95
N PRO A 568 -26.12 42.73 -3.34
CA PRO A 568 -26.15 43.57 -4.54
C PRO A 568 -26.28 42.72 -5.81
N PHE A 569 -27.01 43.27 -6.79
CA PHE A 569 -27.09 42.71 -8.13
C PHE A 569 -26.37 43.65 -9.10
N LEU A 570 -25.38 43.12 -9.84
CA LEU A 570 -24.72 43.89 -10.89
C LEU A 570 -25.69 44.15 -12.06
N PRO A 571 -25.70 45.36 -12.65
CA PRO A 571 -26.47 45.65 -13.85
C PRO A 571 -25.83 45.05 -15.11
N GLU A 572 -24.49 45.05 -15.15
CA GLU A 572 -23.65 44.64 -16.28
C GLU A 572 -22.53 43.70 -15.77
N PHE A 573 -21.95 42.90 -16.65
CA PHE A 573 -20.85 42.00 -16.29
C PHE A 573 -19.50 42.72 -16.47
N PRO A 574 -18.52 42.59 -15.56
CA PRO A 574 -17.18 43.10 -15.79
C PRO A 574 -16.56 42.43 -17.02
N SER A 575 -16.28 43.20 -18.07
CA SER A 575 -15.77 42.67 -19.35
C SER A 575 -14.28 42.32 -19.34
N GLU A 576 -13.55 42.77 -18.33
CA GLU A 576 -12.10 42.54 -18.18
C GLU A 576 -11.86 41.66 -16.95
N ALA A 577 -11.17 40.53 -17.14
CA ALA A 577 -10.86 39.56 -16.09
C ALA A 577 -10.15 40.20 -14.88
N ALA A 578 -9.27 41.17 -15.12
CA ALA A 578 -8.52 41.88 -14.08
C ALA A 578 -9.42 42.58 -13.04
N PHE A 579 -10.58 43.13 -13.43
CA PHE A 579 -11.52 43.73 -12.47
C PHE A 579 -12.25 42.66 -11.62
N ILE A 580 -12.38 41.43 -12.12
CA ILE A 580 -12.92 40.33 -11.32
C ILE A 580 -11.85 39.87 -10.30
N ASP A 581 -10.60 39.77 -10.75
CA ASP A 581 -9.46 39.38 -9.90
C ASP A 581 -9.13 40.41 -8.81
N GLU A 582 -9.37 41.72 -9.05
CA GLU A 582 -9.15 42.77 -8.05
C GLU A 582 -10.27 42.82 -6.98
N LEU A 583 -11.54 42.56 -7.38
CA LEU A 583 -12.71 42.82 -6.54
C LEU A 583 -13.24 41.61 -5.77
N TYR A 584 -12.94 40.39 -6.21
CA TYR A 584 -13.49 39.15 -5.64
C TYR A 584 -12.38 38.15 -5.30
N GLY A 585 -12.54 37.37 -4.24
CA GLY A 585 -11.63 36.25 -3.93
C GLY A 585 -12.11 34.88 -4.41
N LEU A 586 -13.31 34.82 -4.98
CA LEU A 586 -13.96 33.61 -5.50
C LEU A 586 -15.05 33.99 -6.51
N VAL A 587 -15.18 33.23 -7.59
CA VAL A 587 -16.36 33.25 -8.47
C VAL A 587 -17.15 31.96 -8.29
N VAL A 588 -18.47 32.06 -8.23
CA VAL A 588 -19.39 30.92 -8.27
C VAL A 588 -20.05 30.88 -9.65
N ASP A 589 -19.71 29.84 -10.41
CA ASP A 589 -20.33 29.53 -11.69
C ASP A 589 -21.62 28.74 -11.45
N ALA A 590 -22.75 29.40 -11.72
CA ALA A 590 -24.11 28.89 -11.61
C ALA A 590 -24.88 29.10 -12.93
N ILE A 591 -24.18 29.06 -14.07
CA ILE A 591 -24.75 29.47 -15.37
C ILE A 591 -25.53 28.32 -16.02
N PHE A 592 -24.90 27.17 -16.24
CA PHE A 592 -25.49 26.02 -16.90
C PHE A 592 -25.25 24.75 -16.08
N GLY A 593 -26.34 24.11 -15.62
CA GLY A 593 -26.27 22.78 -15.00
C GLY A 593 -26.31 21.66 -16.05
N PHE A 594 -26.20 20.40 -15.62
CA PHE A 594 -26.14 19.23 -16.50
C PHE A 594 -27.26 19.13 -17.55
N SER A 595 -28.42 19.77 -17.34
CA SER A 595 -29.58 19.69 -18.23
C SER A 595 -29.48 20.60 -19.48
N PHE A 596 -28.44 21.44 -19.59
CA PHE A 596 -28.22 22.32 -20.74
C PHE A 596 -27.91 21.54 -22.04
N LYS A 597 -28.53 21.97 -23.16
CA LYS A 597 -28.34 21.38 -24.50
C LYS A 597 -28.25 22.47 -25.57
N GLY A 598 -27.32 22.31 -26.52
CA GLY A 598 -27.13 23.20 -27.67
C GLY A 598 -26.02 24.24 -27.49
N ALA A 599 -25.90 25.17 -28.45
CA ALA A 599 -24.90 26.22 -28.42
C ALA A 599 -25.21 27.30 -27.35
N VAL A 600 -24.18 27.75 -26.64
CA VAL A 600 -24.24 28.92 -25.74
C VAL A 600 -24.65 30.15 -26.54
N ARG A 601 -25.44 31.05 -25.93
CA ARG A 601 -25.96 32.28 -26.55
C ARG A 601 -25.71 33.49 -25.67
N GLU A 602 -25.52 34.66 -26.29
CA GLU A 602 -25.24 35.89 -25.57
C GLU A 602 -26.31 36.27 -24.52
N PRO A 603 -25.89 36.84 -23.37
CA PRO A 603 -24.53 37.27 -23.03
C PRO A 603 -23.60 36.15 -22.52
N PHE A 604 -24.05 34.90 -22.47
CA PHE A 604 -23.31 33.83 -21.80
C PHE A 604 -22.05 33.36 -22.54
N GLY A 605 -21.89 33.63 -23.84
CA GLY A 605 -20.62 33.39 -24.54
C GLY A 605 -19.55 34.39 -24.07
N SER A 606 -19.87 35.68 -24.09
CA SER A 606 -18.97 36.74 -23.57
C SER A 606 -18.60 36.52 -22.10
N ILE A 607 -19.57 36.14 -21.26
CA ILE A 607 -19.34 35.85 -19.83
C ILE A 607 -18.36 34.69 -19.65
N LEU A 608 -18.59 33.54 -20.31
CA LEU A 608 -17.69 32.39 -20.21
C LEU A 608 -16.30 32.70 -20.77
N SER A 609 -16.21 33.43 -21.88
CA SER A 609 -14.93 33.87 -22.44
C SER A 609 -14.12 34.78 -21.51
N THR A 610 -14.79 35.53 -20.62
CA THR A 610 -14.10 36.34 -19.60
C THR A 610 -13.70 35.48 -18.40
N LEU A 611 -14.55 34.54 -17.99
CA LEU A 611 -14.28 33.61 -16.90
C LEU A 611 -13.21 32.54 -17.25
N GLU A 612 -13.00 32.25 -18.54
CA GLU A 612 -11.86 31.45 -19.03
C GLU A 612 -10.51 32.21 -18.94
N HIS A 613 -10.48 33.44 -18.42
CA HIS A 613 -9.29 34.30 -18.32
C HIS A 613 -9.04 34.94 -16.93
N ILE A 614 -9.85 34.65 -15.90
CA ILE A 614 -9.60 35.11 -14.52
C ILE A 614 -8.59 34.22 -13.79
N THR A 615 -7.93 34.76 -12.77
CA THR A 615 -6.95 34.04 -11.94
C THR A 615 -7.45 33.72 -10.53
N VAL A 616 -8.54 34.35 -10.07
CA VAL A 616 -9.22 33.97 -8.82
C VAL A 616 -9.97 32.64 -8.97
N PRO A 617 -10.08 31.83 -7.91
CA PRO A 617 -10.68 30.50 -8.00
C PRO A 617 -12.15 30.57 -8.43
N ILE A 618 -12.58 29.54 -9.18
CA ILE A 618 -13.96 29.36 -9.62
C ILE A 618 -14.53 28.10 -8.97
N ALA A 619 -15.72 28.20 -8.40
CA ALA A 619 -16.54 27.11 -7.90
C ALA A 619 -17.74 26.89 -8.84
N SER A 620 -17.72 25.85 -9.66
CA SER A 620 -18.83 25.48 -10.53
C SER A 620 -19.84 24.60 -9.80
N ILE A 621 -21.11 25.01 -9.84
CA ILE A 621 -22.23 24.23 -9.31
C ILE A 621 -22.66 23.19 -10.35
N ASP A 622 -22.77 21.95 -9.90
CA ASP A 622 -23.15 20.73 -10.60
C ASP A 622 -22.18 20.22 -11.67
N ILE A 623 -21.89 21.06 -12.68
CA ILE A 623 -20.99 20.81 -13.80
C ILE A 623 -20.37 22.16 -14.22
N PRO A 624 -19.12 22.22 -14.72
CA PRO A 624 -18.57 23.48 -15.20
C PRO A 624 -19.31 23.97 -16.44
N SER A 625 -19.73 25.24 -16.44
CA SER A 625 -20.60 25.77 -17.48
C SER A 625 -19.99 25.70 -18.87
N GLY A 626 -20.71 25.08 -19.80
CA GLY A 626 -20.26 24.87 -21.18
C GLY A 626 -19.48 23.57 -21.42
N TRP A 627 -19.32 22.71 -20.41
CA TRP A 627 -18.80 21.35 -20.60
C TRP A 627 -19.84 20.39 -21.20
N ASP A 628 -19.39 19.43 -22.01
CA ASP A 628 -20.18 18.28 -22.46
C ASP A 628 -20.32 17.28 -21.29
N VAL A 629 -21.54 16.81 -21.02
CA VAL A 629 -21.86 16.00 -19.82
C VAL A 629 -21.19 14.63 -19.83
N GLU A 630 -20.78 14.12 -21.00
CA GLU A 630 -20.11 12.82 -21.16
C GLU A 630 -18.60 12.91 -21.42
N LYS A 631 -18.11 14.06 -21.91
CA LYS A 631 -16.73 14.26 -22.42
C LYS A 631 -15.94 15.39 -21.73
N GLY A 632 -16.60 16.23 -20.94
CA GLY A 632 -16.02 17.49 -20.44
C GLY A 632 -15.77 18.52 -21.56
N LYS A 633 -14.97 19.55 -21.27
CA LYS A 633 -14.41 20.48 -22.28
C LYS A 633 -12.97 20.82 -21.86
N ALA A 634 -11.97 20.25 -22.54
CA ALA A 634 -10.56 20.48 -22.23
C ALA A 634 -10.17 21.95 -22.43
N ASP A 635 -10.58 22.55 -23.54
CA ASP A 635 -10.39 23.97 -23.86
C ASP A 635 -11.49 24.86 -23.24
N GLY A 636 -11.95 24.48 -22.04
CA GLY A 636 -13.09 25.07 -21.35
C GLY A 636 -12.73 25.77 -20.05
N LEU A 637 -13.74 26.38 -19.42
CA LEU A 637 -13.69 26.82 -18.03
C LEU A 637 -13.05 25.74 -17.16
N GLN A 638 -11.91 26.04 -16.53
CA GLN A 638 -11.21 25.14 -15.61
C GLN A 638 -11.44 25.62 -14.17
N PRO A 639 -12.54 25.23 -13.52
CA PRO A 639 -12.78 25.65 -12.15
C PRO A 639 -11.82 24.95 -11.19
N ASP A 640 -11.50 25.65 -10.11
CA ASP A 640 -10.69 25.12 -9.02
C ASP A 640 -11.53 24.31 -8.03
N MET A 641 -12.85 24.50 -8.06
CA MET A 641 -13.82 23.74 -7.28
C MET A 641 -15.01 23.27 -8.14
N LEU A 642 -15.41 22.01 -7.98
CA LEU A 642 -16.63 21.44 -8.56
C LEU A 642 -17.54 20.94 -7.43
N ILE A 643 -18.82 21.28 -7.47
CA ILE A 643 -19.82 20.83 -6.50
C ILE A 643 -20.90 20.03 -7.25
N SER A 644 -20.66 18.75 -7.47
CA SER A 644 -21.63 17.89 -8.16
C SER A 644 -22.87 17.68 -7.31
N LEU A 645 -24.06 17.91 -7.87
CA LEU A 645 -25.34 17.72 -7.18
C LEU A 645 -25.95 16.37 -7.56
N THR A 646 -26.63 15.72 -6.62
CA THR A 646 -27.26 14.39 -6.75
C THR A 646 -26.23 13.25 -6.89
N ALA A 647 -25.36 13.32 -7.90
CA ALA A 647 -24.26 12.40 -8.16
C ALA A 647 -23.20 13.10 -9.05
N PRO A 648 -21.92 12.69 -9.05
CA PRO A 648 -20.93 13.19 -10.01
C PRO A 648 -21.29 12.80 -11.44
N LYS A 649 -21.67 13.78 -12.28
CA LYS A 649 -21.93 13.55 -13.72
C LYS A 649 -20.67 13.05 -14.41
N LYS A 650 -20.81 12.31 -15.51
CA LYS A 650 -19.66 11.69 -16.22
C LYS A 650 -18.53 12.67 -16.58
N ALA A 651 -18.86 13.92 -16.92
CA ALA A 651 -17.91 15.02 -17.13
C ALA A 651 -16.95 15.26 -15.94
N ALA A 652 -17.37 14.97 -14.71
CA ALA A 652 -16.56 15.17 -13.50
C ALA A 652 -15.28 14.31 -13.48
N MET A 653 -15.19 13.23 -14.27
CA MET A 653 -13.94 12.48 -14.46
C MET A 653 -12.84 13.26 -15.19
N HIS A 654 -13.16 14.43 -15.76
CA HIS A 654 -12.23 15.34 -16.43
C HIS A 654 -11.88 16.58 -15.60
N PHE A 655 -12.44 16.74 -14.41
CA PHE A 655 -12.11 17.84 -13.50
C PHE A 655 -10.73 17.64 -12.86
N THR A 656 -10.01 18.74 -12.64
CA THR A 656 -8.60 18.74 -12.17
C THR A 656 -8.30 19.82 -11.11
N GLY A 657 -9.32 20.54 -10.63
CA GLY A 657 -9.18 21.56 -9.59
C GLY A 657 -8.94 20.98 -8.19
N ARG A 658 -8.60 21.85 -7.22
CA ARG A 658 -8.20 21.45 -5.86
C ARG A 658 -9.32 20.89 -4.97
N TYR A 659 -10.59 21.03 -5.37
CA TYR A 659 -11.75 20.71 -4.53
C TYR A 659 -12.92 20.10 -5.32
N HIS A 660 -13.14 18.79 -5.26
CA HIS A 660 -14.39 18.19 -5.74
C HIS A 660 -15.28 17.84 -4.54
N PHE A 661 -16.53 18.30 -4.56
CA PHE A 661 -17.54 17.99 -3.55
C PHE A 661 -18.75 17.31 -4.19
N LEU A 662 -19.34 16.38 -3.44
CA LEU A 662 -20.69 15.87 -3.64
C LEU A 662 -21.64 16.63 -2.70
N GLY A 663 -22.68 17.25 -3.26
CA GLY A 663 -23.72 17.97 -2.51
C GLY A 663 -25.12 17.49 -2.86
N GLY A 664 -26.09 17.87 -2.04
CA GLY A 664 -27.47 17.43 -2.20
C GLY A 664 -27.73 16.06 -1.56
N ARG A 665 -27.61 15.98 -0.23
CA ARG A 665 -27.99 14.81 0.58
C ARG A 665 -29.52 14.63 0.64
N PHE A 666 -30.13 14.38 -0.51
CA PHE A 666 -31.57 14.17 -0.68
C PHE A 666 -31.94 12.94 -1.53
N VAL A 667 -30.95 12.23 -2.10
CA VAL A 667 -31.17 11.02 -2.90
C VAL A 667 -31.72 9.89 -2.00
N PRO A 668 -32.92 9.34 -2.28
CA PRO A 668 -33.45 8.20 -1.53
C PRO A 668 -32.66 6.92 -1.83
N PRO A 669 -32.39 6.04 -0.85
CA PRO A 669 -31.59 4.81 -1.08
C PRO A 669 -32.14 3.90 -2.19
N ALA A 670 -33.46 3.78 -2.32
CA ALA A 670 -34.09 2.99 -3.38
C ALA A 670 -33.90 3.61 -4.78
N LEU A 671 -33.74 4.93 -4.89
CA LEU A 671 -33.40 5.62 -6.14
C LEU A 671 -31.91 5.44 -6.46
N GLU A 672 -31.05 5.49 -5.43
CA GLU A 672 -29.61 5.24 -5.54
C GLU A 672 -29.32 3.83 -6.06
N GLU A 673 -30.01 2.82 -5.51
CA GLU A 673 -29.95 1.42 -5.94
C GLU A 673 -30.49 1.23 -7.37
N LYS A 674 -31.66 1.80 -7.68
CA LYS A 674 -32.31 1.74 -9.01
C LYS A 674 -31.41 2.26 -10.15
N TYR A 675 -30.62 3.31 -9.88
CA TYR A 675 -29.68 3.90 -10.84
C TYR A 675 -28.22 3.45 -10.65
N ALA A 676 -27.96 2.51 -9.74
CA ALA A 676 -26.62 1.99 -9.40
C ALA A 676 -25.57 3.09 -9.14
N LEU A 677 -25.98 4.19 -8.48
CA LEU A 677 -25.11 5.36 -8.27
C LEU A 677 -23.94 5.06 -7.34
N ASN A 678 -24.11 4.14 -6.37
CA ASN A 678 -23.10 3.76 -5.36
C ASN A 678 -22.46 5.00 -4.72
N LEU A 679 -23.28 5.89 -4.18
CA LEU A 679 -22.83 7.16 -3.64
C LEU A 679 -22.02 6.94 -2.34
N PRO A 680 -20.87 7.60 -2.19
CA PRO A 680 -20.15 7.57 -0.92
C PRO A 680 -20.99 8.23 0.18
N ALA A 681 -21.03 7.61 1.36
CA ALA A 681 -21.83 8.09 2.48
C ALA A 681 -21.37 9.49 2.94
N TYR A 682 -22.32 10.42 3.06
CA TYR A 682 -22.10 11.72 3.68
C TYR A 682 -21.74 11.53 5.17
N PRO A 683 -20.76 12.26 5.71
CA PRO A 683 -20.40 12.15 7.13
C PRO A 683 -21.54 12.65 8.03
N ASP A 684 -21.72 12.01 9.18
CA ASP A 684 -22.62 12.39 10.27
C ASP A 684 -23.96 12.99 9.79
N THR A 685 -24.21 14.28 10.07
CA THR A 685 -25.38 15.07 9.66
C THR A 685 -25.09 16.06 8.52
N ASP A 686 -23.92 15.96 7.90
CA ASP A 686 -23.42 16.89 6.89
C ASP A 686 -24.23 16.85 5.58
N CYS A 687 -24.35 17.99 4.90
CA CYS A 687 -25.04 18.09 3.60
C CYS A 687 -24.07 17.97 2.40
N VAL A 688 -22.76 17.93 2.65
CA VAL A 688 -21.72 17.77 1.62
C VAL A 688 -20.64 16.79 2.04
N LEU A 689 -20.09 16.06 1.06
CA LEU A 689 -18.89 15.25 1.19
C LEU A 689 -17.81 15.81 0.25
N GLN A 690 -16.56 15.85 0.71
CA GLN A 690 -15.42 16.11 -0.16
C GLN A 690 -14.96 14.81 -0.85
N LEU A 691 -14.94 14.82 -2.18
CA LEU A 691 -14.49 13.72 -3.03
C LEU A 691 -13.00 13.87 -3.41
N THR A 692 -12.58 15.10 -3.74
CA THR A 692 -11.18 15.42 -4.10
C THR A 692 -10.75 16.82 -3.69
#